data_AF-A0A818SFF8-F1
#
_entry.id   AF-A0A818SFF8-F1
#
_cell.length_a   1.000
_cell.length_b   1.000
_cell.length_c   1.000
_cell.angle_alpha   90.00
_cell.angle_beta   90.00
_cell.angle_gamma   90.00
#
_symmetry.space_group_name_H-M   'P 1'
#
loop_
_entity.id
_entity.type
_entity.pdbx_description
1 polymer ?
#
loop_
_entity_poly.entity_id
_entity_poly.type
_entity_poly.pdbx_seq_one_letter_code
_entity_poly.pdbx_strand_id
1 'polypeptide(L)'
;MDEVVPIDSLYSDEHVPEELYALVQNNLVDQLTDRLDSLTHPIEYLTAVSWHGKEKLSLLMVAALNGYEDTVRILFAHCPPQCQIELKGRVAVSEGYFIGGMTALQCACYRAHFTLAKTLIDMGGADINNDNDDDIGYPLLIQASEHNRLDIVRFLIENGYSDINKTQSNDQDRCTALIWAAFKGYTTMIEYLLEKGADINYSCKSGEMLAPTPITCAVLRGNVAAVQLLCDADADTSVKFTDGATLLMAAAERKYFDVIEFLLNRSIGTIDELELSACSLVTASSPIKQLHHASELLTLAIKYRVSTQTLKTCIQSTVAYDYHQECQTVDELDAIKDDHDRMWIETALIRERILLLRHDSSFMRSLHDRGDLLVSRGEFEKCLHLSIHAFYLYQHMEISTSLHKFVWLFCKMITKNHQISIDGFLKACYLAFVSSQSKSDDETIGNALCLVIIATKIMKNEDQVLIFQWISKLCRLNIVTQEGKTLLHLCVDNNLNEALNWRRDDILLHIRFPNESALQLLLTCAHHWPDLDAAERIGGSTALHLACQQSNEPTIIKCLVNAGAHIDCVNLYGETPIDCTKNENMIAFLASKLFPCRLKCLCARLIADKRLNTNHHDQLTSHLNKFILLHDRRRVECNF
;
A
#
# COMPACT_ATOMS: atom_id res chain seq x y z
N MET A 1 -64.16 -34.02 -32.18
CA MET A 1 -62.74 -34.55 -32.43
C MET A 1 -61.93 -33.51 -33.22
N ASP A 2 -61.80 -32.27 -32.56
CA ASP A 2 -61.07 -30.98 -32.55
C ASP A 2 -59.56 -31.21 -32.70
N GLU A 3 -59.10 -31.45 -33.90
CA GLU A 3 -57.70 -31.52 -34.38
C GLU A 3 -56.89 -30.30 -33.90
N VAL A 4 -56.27 -30.32 -32.71
CA VAL A 4 -55.07 -29.67 -32.15
C VAL A 4 -53.96 -29.63 -33.22
N VAL A 5 -53.98 -28.54 -34.05
CA VAL A 5 -52.86 -28.22 -34.97
C VAL A 5 -51.60 -27.95 -34.13
N PRO A 6 -50.56 -28.73 -34.28
CA PRO A 6 -49.26 -28.63 -33.61
C PRO A 6 -48.63 -27.25 -33.80
N ILE A 7 -48.46 -26.38 -32.74
CA ILE A 7 -47.84 -25.05 -32.55
C ILE A 7 -46.49 -24.99 -33.28
N ASP A 8 -45.97 -26.15 -33.87
CA ASP A 8 -44.63 -26.13 -34.51
C ASP A 8 -44.77 -26.05 -36.03
N SER A 9 -46.04 -25.90 -36.60
CA SER A 9 -46.27 -25.79 -38.05
C SER A 9 -46.80 -24.40 -38.38
N LEU A 10 -46.56 -23.26 -37.51
CA LEU A 10 -47.10 -21.91 -37.85
C LEU A 10 -45.93 -20.94 -38.02
N TYR A 11 -44.62 -21.42 -38.16
CA TYR A 11 -43.56 -20.40 -38.39
C TYR A 11 -43.34 -20.24 -39.90
N SER A 12 -44.07 -19.35 -40.53
CA SER A 12 -43.82 -19.08 -41.96
C SER A 12 -42.81 -17.93 -42.12
N ASP A 13 -41.51 -18.14 -42.52
CA ASP A 13 -40.54 -17.19 -43.10
C ASP A 13 -41.23 -15.95 -43.68
N GLU A 14 -42.41 -15.58 -43.28
CA GLU A 14 -43.13 -14.49 -43.95
C GLU A 14 -43.02 -13.19 -43.13
N HIS A 15 -42.66 -12.10 -43.84
CA HIS A 15 -42.35 -10.69 -43.51
C HIS A 15 -43.62 -9.95 -43.07
N VAL A 16 -43.60 -9.50 -41.73
CA VAL A 16 -44.66 -8.54 -41.34
C VAL A 16 -44.77 -7.41 -42.39
N PRO A 17 -45.99 -7.28 -43.02
CA PRO A 17 -46.15 -6.19 -44.00
C PRO A 17 -45.80 -4.83 -43.40
N GLU A 18 -45.00 -4.04 -44.18
CA GLU A 18 -44.51 -2.72 -43.69
C GLU A 18 -45.66 -1.80 -43.30
N GLU A 19 -46.69 -2.02 -43.99
CA GLU A 19 -47.88 -1.18 -43.68
C GLU A 19 -48.40 -1.47 -42.26
N LEU A 20 -48.60 -2.77 -41.90
CA LEU A 20 -49.10 -3.13 -40.55
C LEU A 20 -48.09 -2.72 -39.47
N TYR A 21 -46.82 -2.92 -39.81
CA TYR A 21 -45.78 -2.47 -38.86
C TYR A 21 -45.89 -0.97 -38.61
N ALA A 22 -46.04 -0.13 -39.67
CA ALA A 22 -46.13 1.35 -39.53
C ALA A 22 -47.38 1.74 -38.72
N LEU A 23 -48.44 0.96 -38.96
CA LEU A 23 -49.67 1.30 -38.21
C LEU A 23 -49.49 1.05 -36.71
N VAL A 24 -48.81 -0.05 -36.38
CA VAL A 24 -48.59 -0.33 -34.94
C VAL A 24 -47.53 0.63 -34.39
N GLN A 25 -46.50 0.93 -35.17
CA GLN A 25 -45.43 1.83 -34.71
C GLN A 25 -45.98 3.23 -34.44
N ASN A 26 -46.93 3.65 -35.18
CA ASN A 26 -47.46 5.03 -35.01
C ASN A 26 -48.74 5.01 -34.15
N ASN A 27 -49.09 3.88 -33.60
CA ASN A 27 -50.23 3.70 -32.68
C ASN A 27 -51.55 4.14 -33.34
N LEU A 28 -51.76 3.86 -34.65
CA LEU A 28 -53.04 4.16 -35.34
C LEU A 28 -54.02 3.00 -35.17
N VAL A 29 -54.81 2.98 -34.11
CA VAL A 29 -55.57 1.81 -33.61
C VAL A 29 -56.78 1.58 -34.53
N ASP A 30 -57.42 2.68 -34.99
CA ASP A 30 -58.65 2.51 -35.81
C ASP A 30 -58.30 1.97 -37.21
N GLN A 31 -57.24 2.51 -37.72
CA GLN A 31 -56.83 2.04 -39.06
C GLN A 31 -56.27 0.61 -39.01
N LEU A 32 -55.64 0.38 -37.93
CA LEU A 32 -55.12 -1.00 -37.76
C LEU A 32 -56.27 -2.02 -37.64
N THR A 33 -57.33 -1.64 -36.96
CA THR A 33 -58.47 -2.58 -36.77
C THR A 33 -59.16 -2.83 -38.11
N ASP A 34 -59.36 -1.74 -38.88
CA ASP A 34 -60.03 -1.92 -40.19
C ASP A 34 -59.21 -2.82 -41.11
N ARG A 35 -58.06 -2.62 -41.02
CA ARG A 35 -57.20 -3.42 -41.91
C ARG A 35 -57.15 -4.89 -41.45
N LEU A 36 -56.95 -5.10 -40.19
CA LEU A 36 -56.92 -6.49 -39.70
C LEU A 36 -58.25 -7.21 -39.99
N ASP A 37 -59.34 -6.44 -39.99
CA ASP A 37 -60.66 -7.07 -40.27
C ASP A 37 -60.77 -7.43 -41.75
N SER A 38 -60.04 -6.69 -42.61
CA SER A 38 -60.16 -6.91 -44.07
C SER A 38 -59.22 -8.03 -44.52
N LEU A 39 -58.39 -8.53 -43.64
CA LEU A 39 -57.39 -9.53 -44.08
C LEU A 39 -57.99 -10.94 -43.98
N THR A 40 -57.66 -11.81 -44.98
CA THR A 40 -58.24 -13.17 -45.09
C THR A 40 -57.51 -14.13 -44.15
N HIS A 41 -56.20 -13.85 -43.75
CA HIS A 41 -55.47 -14.72 -42.79
C HIS A 41 -54.56 -13.84 -41.91
N PRO A 42 -55.14 -13.09 -40.89
CA PRO A 42 -54.43 -12.10 -40.06
C PRO A 42 -53.51 -12.78 -39.03
N ILE A 43 -53.75 -14.07 -38.77
CA ILE A 43 -52.99 -14.75 -37.72
C ILE A 43 -51.56 -15.01 -38.21
N GLU A 44 -51.43 -15.26 -39.49
CA GLU A 44 -50.08 -15.54 -40.05
C GLU A 44 -49.16 -14.33 -39.92
N TYR A 45 -49.73 -13.14 -40.04
CA TYR A 45 -48.91 -11.91 -39.94
C TYR A 45 -48.68 -11.52 -38.48
N LEU A 46 -49.60 -11.82 -37.65
CA LEU A 46 -49.51 -11.44 -36.22
C LEU A 46 -48.61 -12.40 -35.47
N THR A 47 -48.22 -13.59 -36.10
CA THR A 47 -47.30 -14.52 -35.41
C THR A 47 -45.94 -14.49 -36.11
N ALA A 48 -45.78 -13.42 -36.93
CA ALA A 48 -44.50 -13.37 -37.66
C ALA A 48 -43.54 -12.41 -36.94
N VAL A 49 -42.24 -12.75 -36.97
CA VAL A 49 -41.19 -11.84 -36.47
C VAL A 49 -40.29 -11.44 -37.65
N SER A 50 -40.26 -10.08 -37.90
CA SER A 50 -39.53 -9.66 -39.12
C SER A 50 -38.46 -8.62 -38.75
N TRP A 51 -37.47 -8.46 -39.75
CA TRP A 51 -36.37 -7.49 -39.54
C TRP A 51 -36.85 -6.08 -39.93
N HIS A 52 -36.64 -5.17 -39.02
CA HIS A 52 -36.86 -3.74 -39.27
C HIS A 52 -35.59 -2.97 -38.88
N GLY A 53 -34.80 -2.67 -40.00
CA GLY A 53 -33.44 -2.17 -39.71
C GLY A 53 -32.56 -3.27 -39.08
N LYS A 54 -31.96 -2.95 -37.87
CA LYS A 54 -31.08 -3.95 -37.19
C LYS A 54 -31.85 -4.67 -36.09
N GLU A 55 -33.23 -4.41 -35.99
CA GLU A 55 -34.06 -5.08 -34.97
C GLU A 55 -34.93 -6.16 -35.63
N LYS A 56 -35.06 -7.24 -34.91
CA LYS A 56 -36.04 -8.29 -35.31
C LYS A 56 -37.22 -8.33 -34.33
N LEU A 57 -38.47 -7.72 -34.88
CA LEU A 57 -39.56 -7.54 -33.90
C LEU A 57 -40.86 -8.10 -34.45
N SER A 58 -41.68 -8.62 -33.54
CA SER A 58 -43.11 -8.86 -33.87
C SER A 58 -43.96 -7.61 -33.62
N LEU A 59 -45.19 -7.66 -34.21
CA LEU A 59 -46.08 -6.48 -34.01
C LEU A 59 -46.43 -6.31 -32.53
N LEU A 60 -46.58 -7.46 -31.86
CA LEU A 60 -46.86 -7.36 -30.41
C LEU A 60 -45.68 -6.76 -29.66
N MET A 61 -44.42 -7.07 -30.05
CA MET A 61 -43.22 -6.50 -29.36
C MET A 61 -43.13 -5.00 -29.61
N VAL A 62 -43.48 -4.60 -30.83
CA VAL A 62 -43.42 -3.15 -31.14
C VAL A 62 -44.44 -2.41 -30.27
N ALA A 63 -45.64 -2.98 -30.23
CA ALA A 63 -46.66 -2.33 -29.38
C ALA A 63 -46.24 -2.32 -27.91
N ALA A 64 -45.61 -3.42 -27.47
CA ALA A 64 -45.18 -3.51 -26.06
C ALA A 64 -44.02 -2.55 -25.78
N LEU A 65 -43.11 -2.32 -26.72
CA LEU A 65 -41.98 -1.41 -26.50
C LEU A 65 -42.46 0.03 -26.35
N ASN A 66 -43.58 0.28 -27.05
CA ASN A 66 -44.06 1.68 -27.03
C ASN A 66 -45.20 1.86 -26.02
N GLY A 67 -45.61 0.78 -25.39
CA GLY A 67 -46.62 0.89 -24.30
C GLY A 67 -48.03 1.07 -24.87
N TYR A 68 -48.30 0.63 -26.02
CA TYR A 68 -49.63 0.82 -26.63
C TYR A 68 -50.60 -0.28 -26.18
N GLU A 69 -51.36 -0.05 -25.21
CA GLU A 69 -52.23 -1.08 -24.59
C GLU A 69 -53.40 -1.42 -25.52
N ASP A 70 -54.00 -0.39 -26.05
CA ASP A 70 -55.16 -0.62 -26.93
C ASP A 70 -54.75 -1.45 -28.16
N THR A 71 -53.58 -1.12 -28.61
CA THR A 71 -53.09 -1.90 -29.78
C THR A 71 -52.85 -3.37 -29.39
N VAL A 72 -52.36 -3.62 -28.20
CA VAL A 72 -52.16 -5.01 -27.75
C VAL A 72 -53.50 -5.73 -27.62
N ARG A 73 -54.50 -5.03 -27.15
CA ARG A 73 -55.82 -5.69 -26.99
C ARG A 73 -56.41 -6.03 -28.36
N ILE A 74 -56.16 -5.06 -29.29
CA ILE A 74 -56.70 -5.34 -30.63
C ILE A 74 -55.94 -6.53 -31.25
N LEU A 75 -54.65 -6.53 -30.99
CA LEU A 75 -53.89 -7.68 -31.51
C LEU A 75 -54.35 -8.99 -30.87
N PHE A 76 -54.70 -9.05 -29.56
CA PHE A 76 -55.17 -10.27 -28.89
C PHE A 76 -56.56 -10.66 -29.38
N ALA A 77 -57.32 -9.62 -29.80
CA ALA A 77 -58.69 -9.92 -30.29
C ALA A 77 -58.63 -10.65 -31.64
N HIS A 78 -57.61 -10.35 -32.43
CA HIS A 78 -57.58 -10.88 -33.81
C HIS A 78 -56.62 -12.07 -33.90
N CYS A 79 -55.88 -12.36 -32.79
CA CYS A 79 -55.01 -13.55 -32.70
C CYS A 79 -54.91 -14.00 -31.24
N PRO A 80 -55.26 -15.33 -31.07
CA PRO A 80 -55.15 -15.81 -29.69
C PRO A 80 -53.74 -15.55 -29.12
N PRO A 81 -53.76 -15.06 -27.86
CA PRO A 81 -52.49 -14.65 -27.23
C PRO A 81 -51.47 -15.80 -27.21
N GLN A 82 -51.84 -17.09 -27.14
CA GLN A 82 -50.88 -18.22 -27.00
C GLN A 82 -50.03 -18.35 -28.27
N CYS A 83 -50.49 -17.79 -29.33
CA CYS A 83 -49.78 -17.97 -30.61
C CYS A 83 -48.73 -16.86 -30.81
N GLN A 84 -48.80 -15.75 -30.00
CA GLN A 84 -47.87 -14.65 -30.38
C GLN A 84 -47.14 -14.13 -29.14
N ILE A 85 -47.55 -14.52 -27.94
CA ILE A 85 -47.15 -13.86 -26.67
C ILE A 85 -45.72 -14.28 -26.33
N GLU A 86 -45.20 -15.45 -26.93
CA GLU A 86 -43.86 -15.86 -26.49
C GLU A 86 -42.88 -15.77 -27.67
N LEU A 87 -43.35 -14.96 -28.63
CA LEU A 87 -42.41 -14.79 -29.75
C LEU A 87 -41.17 -14.00 -29.29
N LYS A 88 -40.00 -14.50 -29.88
CA LYS A 88 -38.73 -13.87 -29.44
C LYS A 88 -38.11 -13.08 -30.61
N GLY A 89 -37.67 -11.89 -30.13
CA GLY A 89 -37.04 -11.06 -31.18
C GLY A 89 -35.77 -10.38 -30.65
N ARG A 90 -35.12 -9.66 -31.65
CA ARG A 90 -33.93 -8.85 -31.31
C ARG A 90 -34.29 -7.36 -31.23
N VAL A 91 -34.02 -6.80 -29.91
CA VAL A 91 -34.55 -5.45 -29.65
C VAL A 91 -33.36 -4.53 -29.31
N ALA A 92 -33.45 -3.36 -29.88
CA ALA A 92 -32.42 -2.35 -29.56
C ALA A 92 -32.70 -1.71 -28.19
N VAL A 93 -31.69 -1.77 -27.27
CA VAL A 93 -31.90 -1.27 -25.89
C VAL A 93 -31.06 0.00 -25.69
N SER A 94 -30.02 0.28 -26.47
CA SER A 94 -29.21 1.51 -26.47
C SER A 94 -28.38 1.59 -27.76
N GLU A 95 -27.82 2.82 -28.00
CA GLU A 95 -27.11 3.02 -29.29
C GLU A 95 -26.02 1.96 -29.49
N GLY A 96 -26.35 0.98 -30.41
CA GLY A 96 -25.31 0.01 -30.82
C GLY A 96 -25.36 -1.28 -30.00
N TYR A 97 -26.43 -1.38 -29.07
CA TYR A 97 -26.51 -2.59 -28.23
C TYR A 97 -27.89 -3.24 -28.44
N PHE A 98 -27.84 -4.59 -28.84
CA PHE A 98 -29.10 -5.31 -29.12
C PHE A 98 -29.18 -6.55 -28.23
N ILE A 99 -30.47 -6.71 -27.78
CA ILE A 99 -30.67 -7.91 -26.94
C ILE A 99 -31.52 -8.91 -27.76
N GLY A 100 -30.95 -10.09 -27.99
CA GLY A 100 -31.68 -11.15 -28.71
C GLY A 100 -32.55 -12.01 -27.77
N GLY A 101 -33.76 -12.42 -28.35
CA GLY A 101 -34.60 -13.40 -27.62
C GLY A 101 -35.58 -12.71 -26.66
N MET A 102 -35.85 -11.38 -26.90
CA MET A 102 -36.80 -10.69 -26.00
C MET A 102 -38.25 -10.95 -26.42
N THR A 103 -39.15 -11.14 -25.31
CA THR A 103 -40.60 -11.27 -25.57
C THR A 103 -41.29 -9.91 -25.39
N ALA A 104 -42.56 -9.89 -25.78
CA ALA A 104 -43.35 -8.64 -25.63
C ALA A 104 -43.43 -8.21 -24.16
N LEU A 105 -43.53 -9.24 -23.24
CA LEU A 105 -43.56 -8.90 -21.80
C LEU A 105 -42.23 -8.29 -21.36
N GLN A 106 -41.10 -8.82 -21.83
CA GLN A 106 -39.78 -8.27 -21.43
C GLN A 106 -39.59 -6.88 -22.03
N CYS A 107 -40.11 -6.65 -23.25
CA CYS A 107 -40.03 -5.31 -23.86
C CYS A 107 -40.85 -4.29 -23.04
N ALA A 108 -42.06 -4.68 -22.66
CA ALA A 108 -42.91 -3.77 -21.85
C ALA A 108 -42.26 -3.46 -20.49
N CYS A 109 -41.64 -4.47 -19.94
CA CYS A 109 -40.98 -4.28 -18.61
C CYS A 109 -39.70 -3.45 -18.78
N TYR A 110 -38.93 -3.68 -19.89
CA TYR A 110 -37.70 -2.92 -20.13
C TYR A 110 -38.03 -1.41 -20.26
N ARG A 111 -39.11 -1.07 -20.88
CA ARG A 111 -39.40 0.36 -21.12
C ARG A 111 -40.36 0.91 -20.05
N ALA A 112 -40.66 0.04 -19.13
CA ALA A 112 -41.39 0.47 -17.92
C ALA A 112 -42.87 0.71 -18.25
N HIS A 113 -43.44 -0.04 -19.11
CA HIS A 113 -44.91 0.05 -19.33
C HIS A 113 -45.67 -0.96 -18.47
N PHE A 114 -46.10 -0.60 -17.29
CA PHE A 114 -46.63 -1.49 -16.24
C PHE A 114 -48.03 -1.96 -16.60
N THR A 115 -48.89 -0.99 -16.95
CA THR A 115 -50.28 -1.40 -17.26
C THR A 115 -50.31 -2.43 -18.39
N LEU A 116 -49.35 -2.26 -19.24
CA LEU A 116 -49.29 -3.19 -20.37
C LEU A 116 -48.71 -4.55 -19.93
N ALA A 117 -47.66 -4.52 -19.13
CA ALA A 117 -47.13 -5.80 -18.60
C ALA A 117 -48.21 -6.61 -17.88
N LYS A 118 -49.08 -5.89 -17.12
CA LYS A 118 -50.19 -6.60 -16.45
C LYS A 118 -51.17 -7.20 -17.47
N THR A 119 -51.41 -6.39 -18.49
CA THR A 119 -52.34 -6.88 -19.54
C THR A 119 -51.74 -8.11 -20.25
N LEU A 120 -50.46 -8.05 -20.51
CA LEU A 120 -49.83 -9.19 -21.21
C LEU A 120 -49.83 -10.44 -20.33
N ILE A 121 -49.86 -10.29 -19.02
CA ILE A 121 -49.87 -11.47 -18.11
C ILE A 121 -51.31 -11.93 -17.90
N ASP A 122 -52.22 -10.97 -17.65
CA ASP A 122 -53.61 -11.33 -17.26
C ASP A 122 -54.38 -11.82 -18.48
N MET A 123 -54.09 -11.21 -19.62
CA MET A 123 -54.93 -11.53 -20.81
C MET A 123 -54.19 -12.50 -21.72
N GLY A 124 -52.93 -12.44 -21.68
CA GLY A 124 -52.19 -13.16 -22.74
C GLY A 124 -51.44 -14.38 -22.17
N GLY A 125 -51.41 -14.62 -20.84
CA GLY A 125 -50.72 -15.77 -20.21
C GLY A 125 -49.21 -15.75 -20.48
N ALA A 126 -48.61 -14.52 -20.57
CA ALA A 126 -47.16 -14.46 -20.88
C ALA A 126 -46.34 -15.16 -19.79
N ASP A 127 -45.37 -16.03 -20.28
CA ASP A 127 -44.46 -16.71 -19.33
C ASP A 127 -43.45 -15.72 -18.76
N ILE A 128 -43.47 -15.59 -17.49
CA ILE A 128 -42.64 -14.58 -16.80
C ILE A 128 -41.21 -15.11 -16.66
N ASN A 129 -41.06 -16.45 -16.90
CA ASN A 129 -39.71 -17.01 -16.66
C ASN A 129 -39.01 -17.28 -17.99
N ASN A 130 -39.48 -16.72 -19.03
CA ASN A 130 -38.84 -16.97 -20.34
C ASN A 130 -37.47 -16.27 -20.41
N ASP A 131 -36.47 -17.18 -20.71
CA ASP A 131 -35.10 -16.63 -20.74
C ASP A 131 -34.77 -16.11 -22.15
N ASN A 132 -34.30 -14.90 -22.30
CA ASN A 132 -33.83 -14.46 -23.64
C ASN A 132 -32.53 -15.15 -24.03
N ASP A 133 -32.30 -15.39 -25.40
CA ASP A 133 -31.26 -16.15 -26.11
C ASP A 133 -29.86 -15.63 -25.76
N ASP A 134 -29.71 -14.44 -25.20
CA ASP A 134 -28.37 -13.88 -24.94
C ASP A 134 -27.99 -14.05 -23.46
N ASP A 135 -28.60 -15.11 -22.75
CA ASP A 135 -28.13 -15.39 -21.36
C ASP A 135 -27.94 -14.09 -20.57
N ILE A 136 -28.43 -12.86 -21.09
CA ILE A 136 -28.35 -11.64 -20.27
C ILE A 136 -29.56 -11.60 -19.35
N GLY A 137 -30.07 -12.74 -18.87
CA GLY A 137 -31.00 -13.06 -17.76
C GLY A 137 -31.21 -11.87 -16.83
N TYR A 138 -31.36 -10.54 -17.39
CA TYR A 138 -31.69 -9.59 -16.31
C TYR A 138 -33.10 -9.89 -15.78
N PRO A 139 -33.17 -10.72 -14.79
CA PRO A 139 -34.51 -11.05 -14.27
C PRO A 139 -35.40 -9.81 -14.15
N LEU A 140 -36.53 -9.71 -14.88
CA LEU A 140 -37.56 -8.67 -14.79
C LEU A 140 -37.61 -8.05 -13.38
N LEU A 141 -37.41 -8.88 -12.40
CA LEU A 141 -37.42 -8.36 -11.02
C LEU A 141 -36.27 -7.37 -10.81
N ILE A 142 -35.09 -7.64 -11.29
CA ILE A 142 -33.93 -6.71 -11.11
C ILE A 142 -34.18 -5.42 -11.89
N GLN A 143 -34.68 -5.51 -13.05
CA GLN A 143 -34.97 -4.30 -13.84
C GLN A 143 -36.02 -3.43 -13.15
N ALA A 144 -37.07 -4.09 -12.77
CA ALA A 144 -38.11 -3.32 -12.05
C ALA A 144 -37.55 -2.66 -10.78
N SER A 145 -36.68 -3.37 -10.08
CA SER A 145 -36.07 -2.79 -8.84
C SER A 145 -35.12 -1.65 -9.19
N GLU A 146 -34.38 -1.78 -10.28
CA GLU A 146 -33.44 -0.72 -10.70
C GLU A 146 -34.21 0.57 -11.02
N HIS A 147 -35.40 0.47 -11.48
CA HIS A 147 -36.12 1.69 -11.90
C HIS A 147 -37.21 2.03 -10.89
N ASN A 148 -37.18 1.44 -9.75
CA ASN A 148 -38.07 1.73 -8.60
C ASN A 148 -39.54 1.53 -8.96
N ARG A 149 -39.73 0.49 -9.70
CA ARG A 149 -41.16 0.15 -10.00
C ARG A 149 -41.67 -0.90 -9.02
N LEU A 150 -42.12 -0.44 -7.87
CA LEU A 150 -42.51 -1.34 -6.75
C LEU A 150 -43.77 -2.14 -7.13
N ASP A 151 -44.64 -1.53 -7.93
CA ASP A 151 -45.88 -2.24 -8.33
C ASP A 151 -45.58 -3.51 -9.12
N ILE A 152 -44.54 -3.43 -10.03
CA ILE A 152 -44.16 -4.62 -10.85
C ILE A 152 -43.41 -5.63 -9.97
N VAL A 153 -42.62 -5.09 -9.08
CA VAL A 153 -41.91 -6.00 -8.16
C VAL A 153 -42.91 -6.75 -7.28
N ARG A 154 -44.00 -6.06 -6.82
CA ARG A 154 -45.00 -6.74 -5.98
C ARG A 154 -45.74 -7.82 -6.79
N PHE A 155 -46.02 -7.35 -7.97
CA PHE A 155 -46.77 -8.30 -8.82
C PHE A 155 -45.93 -9.55 -9.11
N LEU A 156 -44.63 -9.35 -9.35
CA LEU A 156 -43.79 -10.50 -9.72
C LEU A 156 -43.55 -11.41 -8.52
N ILE A 157 -43.35 -10.87 -7.33
CA ILE A 157 -43.00 -11.68 -6.13
C ILE A 157 -44.27 -12.32 -5.56
N GLU A 158 -45.41 -11.59 -5.53
CA GLU A 158 -46.63 -12.11 -4.85
C GLU A 158 -47.24 -13.23 -5.68
N ASN A 159 -46.96 -13.21 -6.96
CA ASN A 159 -47.57 -14.27 -7.80
C ASN A 159 -46.57 -15.40 -8.05
N GLY A 160 -45.40 -15.33 -7.43
CA GLY A 160 -44.43 -16.45 -7.45
C GLY A 160 -43.68 -16.51 -8.80
N TYR A 161 -43.71 -15.37 -9.51
CA TYR A 161 -43.15 -15.39 -10.87
C TYR A 161 -41.63 -15.21 -10.84
N SER A 162 -41.04 -14.72 -9.72
CA SER A 162 -39.59 -14.49 -9.72
C SER A 162 -39.02 -14.85 -8.35
N ASP A 163 -37.78 -15.40 -8.51
CA ASP A 163 -37.00 -15.60 -7.25
C ASP A 163 -36.38 -14.27 -6.78
N ILE A 164 -36.74 -13.89 -5.53
CA ILE A 164 -36.36 -12.57 -4.97
C ILE A 164 -34.83 -12.44 -4.90
N ASN A 165 -34.12 -13.62 -4.95
CA ASN A 165 -32.65 -13.52 -4.79
C ASN A 165 -31.95 -13.89 -6.10
N LYS A 166 -32.83 -13.88 -7.06
CA LYS A 166 -32.22 -14.24 -8.34
C LYS A 166 -31.27 -13.12 -8.79
N THR A 167 -30.06 -13.62 -9.32
CA THR A 167 -29.05 -12.63 -9.77
C THR A 167 -28.93 -12.67 -11.30
N GLN A 168 -28.27 -11.59 -11.76
CA GLN A 168 -28.04 -11.58 -13.23
C GLN A 168 -27.10 -12.73 -13.63
N SER A 169 -27.33 -13.48 -14.76
CA SER A 169 -26.67 -14.73 -15.21
C SER A 169 -25.29 -14.42 -15.79
N ASN A 170 -24.86 -13.08 -15.91
CA ASN A 170 -23.50 -12.86 -16.45
C ASN A 170 -22.48 -12.63 -15.32
N ASP A 171 -21.37 -13.27 -15.46
CA ASP A 171 -20.20 -13.48 -14.58
C ASP A 171 -19.59 -12.15 -14.15
N GLN A 172 -20.17 -10.90 -14.65
CA GLN A 172 -19.36 -9.71 -14.31
C GLN A 172 -20.16 -8.76 -13.41
N ASP A 173 -21.48 -9.16 -12.91
CA ASP A 173 -22.15 -8.28 -11.93
C ASP A 173 -23.37 -8.99 -11.36
N ARG A 174 -23.14 -10.10 -10.66
CA ARG A 174 -24.19 -10.90 -10.00
C ARG A 174 -24.88 -10.10 -8.88
N CYS A 175 -25.59 -8.98 -9.32
CA CYS A 175 -26.22 -8.18 -8.27
C CYS A 175 -27.69 -8.60 -8.11
N THR A 176 -28.24 -8.47 -6.86
CA THR A 176 -29.67 -8.78 -6.56
C THR A 176 -30.49 -7.50 -6.62
N ALA A 177 -31.87 -7.71 -6.66
CA ALA A 177 -32.79 -6.55 -6.64
C ALA A 177 -32.53 -5.65 -5.42
N LEU A 178 -32.22 -6.33 -4.27
CA LEU A 178 -31.96 -5.52 -3.05
C LEU A 178 -30.69 -4.68 -3.20
N ILE A 179 -29.64 -5.19 -3.86
CA ILE A 179 -28.39 -4.41 -4.02
C ILE A 179 -28.67 -3.18 -4.90
N TRP A 180 -29.43 -3.29 -5.97
CA TRP A 180 -29.74 -2.12 -6.80
C TRP A 180 -30.61 -1.12 -6.03
N ALA A 181 -31.61 -1.67 -5.33
CA ALA A 181 -32.45 -0.75 -4.53
C ALA A 181 -31.61 0.02 -3.50
N ALA A 182 -30.64 -0.70 -2.87
CA ALA A 182 -29.77 -0.03 -1.86
C ALA A 182 -28.84 0.97 -2.55
N PHE A 183 -28.31 0.59 -3.66
CA PHE A 183 -27.39 1.47 -4.39
C PHE A 183 -28.10 2.77 -4.77
N LYS A 184 -29.38 2.67 -5.16
CA LYS A 184 -30.10 3.89 -5.62
C LYS A 184 -30.84 4.55 -4.47
N GLY A 185 -30.90 3.87 -3.31
CA GLY A 185 -31.51 4.52 -2.12
C GLY A 185 -33.03 4.42 -2.14
N TYR A 186 -33.64 3.51 -2.89
CA TYR A 186 -35.12 3.37 -2.90
C TYR A 186 -35.59 2.67 -1.62
N THR A 187 -35.91 3.42 -0.56
CA THR A 187 -36.14 2.89 0.81
C THR A 187 -37.43 2.06 0.84
N THR A 188 -38.50 2.52 0.07
CA THR A 188 -39.75 1.72 0.07
C THR A 188 -39.51 0.36 -0.61
N MET A 189 -38.77 0.39 -1.66
CA MET A 189 -38.45 -0.90 -2.33
C MET A 189 -37.59 -1.78 -1.42
N ILE A 190 -36.60 -1.22 -0.73
CA ILE A 190 -35.76 -2.00 0.21
C ILE A 190 -36.63 -2.64 1.29
N GLU A 191 -37.52 -1.84 1.83
CA GLU A 191 -38.40 -2.39 2.91
C GLU A 191 -39.22 -3.57 2.38
N TYR A 192 -39.74 -3.28 1.19
CA TYR A 192 -40.59 -4.36 0.64
C TYR A 192 -39.77 -5.63 0.37
N LEU A 193 -38.65 -5.50 -0.33
CA LEU A 193 -37.83 -6.68 -0.68
C LEU A 193 -37.36 -7.42 0.58
N LEU A 194 -37.01 -6.72 1.69
CA LEU A 194 -36.61 -7.38 2.95
C LEU A 194 -37.80 -8.11 3.60
N GLU A 195 -38.97 -7.46 3.51
CA GLU A 195 -40.17 -8.13 4.05
C GLU A 195 -40.44 -9.46 3.34
N LYS A 196 -40.08 -9.52 2.06
CA LYS A 196 -40.41 -10.74 1.30
C LYS A 196 -39.25 -11.73 1.31
N GLY A 197 -38.22 -11.46 2.10
CA GLY A 197 -37.21 -12.51 2.39
C GLY A 197 -35.96 -12.31 1.52
N ALA A 198 -35.72 -11.07 0.95
CA ALA A 198 -34.47 -10.87 0.19
C ALA A 198 -33.25 -11.06 1.09
N ASP A 199 -32.22 -11.71 0.54
CA ASP A 199 -30.99 -11.94 1.33
C ASP A 199 -30.27 -10.61 1.58
N ILE A 200 -30.24 -10.17 2.82
CA ILE A 200 -29.74 -8.82 3.21
C ILE A 200 -28.21 -8.80 3.13
N ASN A 201 -27.57 -10.05 3.11
CA ASN A 201 -26.10 -10.04 3.15
C ASN A 201 -25.51 -10.66 1.88
N TYR A 202 -26.38 -10.62 0.87
CA TYR A 202 -25.81 -11.18 -0.38
C TYR A 202 -24.61 -10.35 -0.84
N SER A 203 -23.58 -11.13 -1.21
CA SER A 203 -22.35 -10.43 -1.67
C SER A 203 -22.11 -10.77 -3.15
N CYS A 204 -22.06 -9.71 -3.95
CA CYS A 204 -21.82 -9.99 -5.38
C CYS A 204 -20.37 -9.64 -5.73
N LYS A 205 -19.86 -10.45 -6.77
CA LYS A 205 -18.46 -10.20 -7.25
C LYS A 205 -18.50 -9.32 -8.51
N SER A 206 -18.88 -8.04 -8.28
CA SER A 206 -18.97 -7.20 -9.49
C SER A 206 -17.58 -6.67 -9.87
N GLY A 207 -17.00 -7.17 -11.08
CA GLY A 207 -15.88 -6.44 -11.70
C GLY A 207 -15.18 -5.49 -10.74
N GLU A 208 -14.76 -4.17 -11.04
CA GLU A 208 -13.97 -3.14 -10.34
C GLU A 208 -14.60 -2.78 -8.99
N MET A 209 -15.96 -3.22 -8.71
CA MET A 209 -16.54 -2.93 -7.38
C MET A 209 -16.34 -4.14 -6.44
N LEU A 210 -15.53 -4.01 -5.48
CA LEU A 210 -14.96 -4.75 -4.34
C LEU A 210 -16.05 -5.40 -3.50
N ALA A 211 -16.81 -6.42 -3.92
CA ALA A 211 -17.77 -7.32 -3.24
C ALA A 211 -18.83 -6.52 -2.47
N PRO A 212 -19.85 -5.89 -3.28
CA PRO A 212 -20.80 -5.01 -2.61
C PRO A 212 -21.95 -5.79 -1.95
N THR A 213 -22.14 -5.68 -0.61
CA THR A 213 -23.42 -6.01 0.06
C THR A 213 -24.39 -4.82 0.00
N PRO A 214 -25.64 -5.14 0.08
CA PRO A 214 -26.60 -4.03 0.01
C PRO A 214 -26.18 -2.86 0.91
N ILE A 215 -25.68 -3.15 2.14
CA ILE A 215 -25.34 -2.02 3.05
C ILE A 215 -24.11 -1.28 2.51
N THR A 216 -23.11 -2.02 1.93
CA THR A 216 -21.90 -1.31 1.42
C THR A 216 -22.28 -0.41 0.25
N CYS A 217 -23.25 -0.80 -0.58
CA CYS A 217 -23.69 0.05 -1.70
C CYS A 217 -24.41 1.30 -1.18
N ALA A 218 -25.24 1.08 -0.21
CA ALA A 218 -25.93 2.26 0.35
C ALA A 218 -24.93 3.26 0.94
N VAL A 219 -23.89 2.73 1.57
CA VAL A 219 -22.88 3.63 2.18
C VAL A 219 -22.09 4.33 1.07
N LEU A 220 -21.79 3.64 -0.04
CA LEU A 220 -20.99 4.23 -1.13
C LEU A 220 -21.77 5.35 -1.83
N ARG A 221 -23.07 5.22 -1.67
CA ARG A 221 -23.87 6.26 -2.37
C ARG A 221 -24.34 7.33 -1.39
N GLY A 222 -23.97 7.16 -0.08
CA GLY A 222 -24.28 8.21 0.91
C GLY A 222 -25.77 8.27 1.25
N ASN A 223 -26.50 7.16 0.91
CA ASN A 223 -27.95 7.18 1.26
C ASN A 223 -28.16 6.73 2.71
N VAL A 224 -28.33 7.75 3.66
CA VAL A 224 -28.35 7.46 5.12
C VAL A 224 -29.64 6.71 5.46
N ALA A 225 -30.75 7.08 4.73
CA ALA A 225 -32.01 6.38 5.02
C ALA A 225 -31.91 4.89 4.68
N ALA A 226 -31.32 4.60 3.52
CA ALA A 226 -31.15 3.17 3.17
C ALA A 226 -30.20 2.47 4.15
N VAL A 227 -29.14 3.14 4.55
CA VAL A 227 -28.20 2.55 5.55
C VAL A 227 -28.95 2.25 6.84
N GLN A 228 -29.74 3.27 7.27
CA GLN A 228 -30.49 3.08 8.53
C GLN A 228 -31.44 1.87 8.41
N LEU A 229 -32.11 1.79 7.29
CA LEU A 229 -33.08 0.69 7.13
C LEU A 229 -32.36 -0.66 7.12
N LEU A 230 -31.29 -0.74 6.40
CA LEU A 230 -30.59 -2.03 6.31
C LEU A 230 -29.98 -2.42 7.67
N CYS A 231 -29.51 -1.46 8.43
CA CYS A 231 -29.01 -1.76 9.80
C CYS A 231 -30.15 -2.22 10.71
N ASP A 232 -31.30 -1.52 10.57
CA ASP A 232 -32.45 -1.92 11.41
C ASP A 232 -32.90 -3.34 11.07
N ALA A 233 -32.55 -3.72 9.84
CA ALA A 233 -32.94 -5.10 9.45
C ALA A 233 -31.80 -6.07 9.72
N ASP A 234 -30.75 -5.70 10.47
CA ASP A 234 -29.65 -6.53 11.01
C ASP A 234 -28.69 -6.93 9.88
N ALA A 235 -28.52 -5.98 8.91
CA ALA A 235 -27.47 -6.25 7.90
C ALA A 235 -26.10 -6.37 8.58
N ASP A 236 -25.24 -7.30 8.04
CA ASP A 236 -23.88 -7.49 8.60
C ASP A 236 -23.05 -6.21 8.36
N THR A 237 -22.65 -5.51 9.42
CA THR A 237 -21.94 -4.21 9.28
C THR A 237 -20.43 -4.42 9.47
N SER A 238 -20.01 -5.74 9.66
CA SER A 238 -18.56 -6.01 9.83
C SER A 238 -17.91 -6.25 8.47
N VAL A 239 -18.66 -5.88 7.46
CA VAL A 239 -18.12 -6.16 6.11
C VAL A 239 -17.01 -5.14 5.79
N LYS A 240 -15.98 -5.77 5.10
CA LYS A 240 -14.89 -4.88 4.65
C LYS A 240 -14.81 -4.85 3.12
N PHE A 241 -14.33 -3.62 2.74
CA PHE A 241 -14.18 -3.50 1.27
C PHE A 241 -12.90 -4.25 0.84
N THR A 242 -12.68 -4.48 -0.37
CA THR A 242 -11.54 -5.27 -0.89
C THR A 242 -10.20 -4.66 -0.45
N ASP A 243 -10.22 -3.36 -0.29
CA ASP A 243 -8.95 -2.72 0.13
C ASP A 243 -8.85 -2.68 1.65
N GLY A 244 -9.81 -3.46 2.29
CA GLY A 244 -9.71 -3.55 3.76
C GLY A 244 -10.44 -2.40 4.47
N ALA A 245 -11.07 -1.43 3.63
CA ALA A 245 -11.74 -0.27 4.27
C ALA A 245 -13.08 -0.71 4.90
N THR A 246 -13.36 -0.17 6.12
CA THR A 246 -14.65 -0.39 6.80
C THR A 246 -15.72 0.54 6.24
N LEU A 247 -16.97 0.33 6.69
CA LEU A 247 -18.07 1.20 6.22
C LEU A 247 -17.82 2.67 6.61
N LEU A 248 -17.26 2.82 7.84
CA LEU A 248 -17.02 4.20 8.29
C LEU A 248 -15.90 4.87 7.47
N MET A 249 -14.86 4.09 7.14
CA MET A 249 -13.76 4.68 6.36
C MET A 249 -14.25 5.06 4.96
N ALA A 250 -15.06 4.20 4.38
CA ALA A 250 -15.59 4.53 3.05
C ALA A 250 -16.49 5.78 3.09
N ALA A 251 -17.33 5.89 4.08
CA ALA A 251 -18.18 7.10 4.19
C ALA A 251 -17.32 8.35 4.40
N ALA A 252 -16.26 8.17 5.15
CA ALA A 252 -15.37 9.34 5.41
C ALA A 252 -14.66 9.77 4.13
N GLU A 253 -14.25 8.84 3.28
CA GLU A 253 -13.53 9.17 2.03
C GLU A 253 -14.43 9.98 1.09
N ARG A 254 -15.72 9.79 1.23
CA ARG A 254 -16.62 10.47 0.26
C ARG A 254 -17.37 11.62 0.93
N LYS A 255 -17.12 11.86 2.18
CA LYS A 255 -17.64 13.01 2.95
C LYS A 255 -19.15 12.88 3.19
N TYR A 256 -19.55 11.66 3.26
CA TYR A 256 -20.98 11.49 3.63
C TYR A 256 -21.16 11.59 5.15
N PHE A 257 -21.29 12.90 5.73
CA PHE A 257 -21.25 13.18 7.19
C PHE A 257 -22.48 12.61 7.87
N ASP A 258 -23.60 12.60 7.14
CA ASP A 258 -24.81 12.04 7.78
C ASP A 258 -24.65 10.52 8.01
N VAL A 259 -24.04 9.85 7.06
CA VAL A 259 -23.82 8.39 7.26
C VAL A 259 -22.81 8.18 8.38
N ILE A 260 -21.74 8.99 8.41
CA ILE A 260 -20.72 8.88 9.47
C ILE A 260 -21.37 9.03 10.85
N GLU A 261 -22.19 10.08 10.96
CA GLU A 261 -22.82 10.32 12.27
C GLU A 261 -23.72 9.14 12.67
N PHE A 262 -24.46 8.68 11.66
CA PHE A 262 -25.34 7.54 11.97
C PHE A 262 -24.51 6.32 12.41
N LEU A 263 -23.44 5.99 11.66
CA LEU A 263 -22.65 4.78 11.98
C LEU A 263 -21.99 4.92 13.35
N LEU A 264 -21.48 6.05 13.74
CA LEU A 264 -20.85 6.23 15.06
C LEU A 264 -21.88 6.14 16.19
N ASN A 265 -23.11 6.68 15.91
CA ASN A 265 -24.16 6.59 16.97
C ASN A 265 -24.57 5.14 17.21
N ARG A 266 -24.36 4.26 16.21
CA ARG A 266 -24.72 2.83 16.41
C ARG A 266 -23.47 2.02 16.77
N SER A 267 -22.34 2.74 16.99
CA SER A 267 -21.07 2.09 17.37
C SER A 267 -20.58 1.16 16.25
N ILE A 268 -20.98 1.45 15.01
CA ILE A 268 -20.46 0.73 13.83
C ILE A 268 -19.24 1.48 13.31
N GLY A 269 -18.00 1.08 13.89
CA GLY A 269 -16.70 1.77 13.68
C GLY A 269 -16.26 2.51 14.94
N THR A 270 -15.05 3.03 14.84
CA THR A 270 -14.51 3.73 16.04
C THR A 270 -14.06 5.14 15.65
N ILE A 271 -14.03 6.00 16.73
CA ILE A 271 -13.55 7.38 16.48
C ILE A 271 -12.11 7.34 15.95
N ASP A 272 -11.34 6.31 16.37
CA ASP A 272 -9.94 6.18 15.87
C ASP A 272 -9.93 5.91 14.36
N GLU A 273 -10.90 5.09 13.92
CA GLU A 273 -10.97 4.85 12.46
C GLU A 273 -11.30 6.14 11.70
N LEU A 274 -12.17 6.93 12.27
CA LEU A 274 -12.49 8.21 11.62
C LEU A 274 -11.26 9.12 11.56
N GLU A 275 -10.53 9.15 12.66
CA GLU A 275 -9.32 10.00 12.68
C GLU A 275 -8.29 9.49 11.65
N LEU A 276 -8.19 8.16 11.56
CA LEU A 276 -7.20 7.62 10.60
C LEU A 276 -7.65 7.91 9.17
N SER A 277 -8.99 7.94 8.96
CA SER A 277 -9.45 8.29 7.62
C SER A 277 -9.10 9.75 7.27
N ALA A 278 -9.24 10.60 8.29
CA ALA A 278 -8.83 12.00 8.05
C ALA A 278 -7.33 12.09 7.74
N CYS A 279 -6.55 11.27 8.44
CA CYS A 279 -5.08 11.32 8.27
C CYS A 279 -4.70 10.88 6.85
N SER A 280 -5.43 9.93 6.28
CA SER A 280 -5.07 9.41 4.94
C SER A 280 -5.27 10.49 3.88
N LEU A 281 -5.99 11.57 4.21
CA LEU A 281 -6.24 12.64 3.21
C LEU A 281 -5.08 13.62 3.17
N VAL A 282 -4.30 13.60 4.28
CA VAL A 282 -3.23 14.61 4.37
C VAL A 282 -1.90 13.91 4.05
N THR A 283 -1.33 14.26 2.85
CA THR A 283 0.01 13.76 2.49
C THR A 283 1.00 14.94 2.44
N ALA A 284 2.28 14.63 2.04
CA ALA A 284 3.33 15.67 2.09
C ALA A 284 3.00 16.82 1.13
N SER A 285 2.13 16.52 0.12
CA SER A 285 1.87 17.61 -0.84
C SER A 285 0.37 17.67 -1.17
N SER A 286 -0.45 17.47 -0.22
CA SER A 286 -1.90 17.49 -0.49
C SER A 286 -2.41 18.92 -0.70
N PRO A 287 -3.39 19.05 -1.62
CA PRO A 287 -4.00 20.37 -1.85
C PRO A 287 -4.78 20.85 -0.62
N ILE A 288 -4.99 22.17 -0.54
CA ILE A 288 -5.64 22.79 0.64
C ILE A 288 -7.05 22.22 0.79
N LYS A 289 -7.66 21.92 -0.34
CA LYS A 289 -9.04 21.38 -0.24
C LYS A 289 -9.05 20.06 0.56
N GLN A 290 -8.05 19.24 0.34
CA GLN A 290 -7.98 17.97 1.09
C GLN A 290 -7.70 18.21 2.57
N LEU A 291 -6.97 19.27 2.86
CA LEU A 291 -6.74 19.61 4.29
C LEU A 291 -8.04 20.01 4.97
N HIS A 292 -8.82 20.75 4.24
CA HIS A 292 -10.10 21.17 4.85
C HIS A 292 -11.00 19.96 5.10
N HIS A 293 -10.87 19.11 4.10
CA HIS A 293 -11.68 17.89 4.31
C HIS A 293 -11.19 17.10 5.54
N ALA A 294 -9.97 16.90 5.65
CA ALA A 294 -9.44 16.22 6.85
C ALA A 294 -9.84 16.97 8.14
N SER A 295 -9.80 18.32 8.07
CA SER A 295 -10.17 19.10 9.27
C SER A 295 -11.65 18.88 9.63
N GLU A 296 -12.47 18.77 8.66
CA GLU A 296 -13.90 18.54 8.95
C GLU A 296 -14.11 17.18 9.62
N LEU A 297 -13.39 16.17 9.10
CA LEU A 297 -13.56 14.85 9.75
C LEU A 297 -13.00 14.86 11.17
N LEU A 298 -11.90 15.52 11.38
CA LEU A 298 -11.34 15.58 12.76
C LEU A 298 -12.24 16.39 13.67
N THR A 299 -12.87 17.41 13.08
CA THR A 299 -13.83 18.18 13.91
C THR A 299 -14.96 17.26 14.39
N LEU A 300 -15.39 16.48 13.45
CA LEU A 300 -16.47 15.55 13.86
C LEU A 300 -15.96 14.60 14.94
N ALA A 301 -14.77 14.14 14.79
CA ALA A 301 -14.22 13.22 15.80
C ALA A 301 -14.15 13.90 17.18
N ILE A 302 -13.74 15.16 17.21
CA ILE A 302 -13.63 15.88 18.50
C ILE A 302 -15.04 16.04 19.11
N LYS A 303 -15.96 16.40 18.26
CA LYS A 303 -17.33 16.59 18.79
C LYS A 303 -17.88 15.28 19.36
N TYR A 304 -17.57 14.24 18.69
CA TYR A 304 -18.10 12.95 19.20
C TYR A 304 -17.38 12.54 20.50
N ARG A 305 -16.19 12.76 20.61
CA ARG A 305 -15.48 12.44 21.87
C ARG A 305 -16.08 13.22 23.04
N VAL A 306 -16.39 14.47 22.69
CA VAL A 306 -16.97 15.30 23.77
C VAL A 306 -18.34 14.74 24.15
N SER A 307 -19.09 14.37 23.14
CA SER A 307 -20.45 13.87 23.43
C SER A 307 -20.42 12.53 24.15
N THR A 308 -19.41 11.71 23.91
CA THR A 308 -19.39 10.35 24.52
C THR A 308 -18.46 10.35 25.73
N GLN A 309 -17.92 11.57 26.15
CA GLN A 309 -17.00 11.73 27.29
C GLN A 309 -15.84 10.72 27.21
N THR A 310 -15.38 10.46 26.02
CA THR A 310 -14.20 9.59 25.84
C THR A 310 -12.92 10.44 25.93
N LEU A 311 -11.95 9.85 26.76
CA LEU A 311 -10.70 10.62 26.97
C LEU A 311 -9.78 10.45 25.75
N LYS A 312 -9.36 11.64 25.31
CA LYS A 312 -8.36 11.60 24.21
C LYS A 312 -6.95 11.59 24.79
N THR A 313 -6.23 10.39 24.63
CA THR A 313 -4.85 10.32 25.16
C THR A 313 -3.87 10.88 24.12
N CYS A 314 -3.13 11.92 24.60
CA CYS A 314 -2.18 12.55 23.65
C CYS A 314 -0.76 12.07 23.95
N ILE A 315 -0.06 11.90 22.85
CA ILE A 315 1.34 11.45 23.04
C ILE A 315 2.24 12.69 23.17
N GLN A 316 3.38 12.39 23.86
CA GLN A 316 4.36 13.49 24.00
C GLN A 316 5.09 13.73 22.65
N SER A 317 5.00 15.04 22.25
CA SER A 317 5.59 15.40 20.94
C SER A 317 7.12 15.53 21.07
N THR A 318 7.77 15.26 20.00
CA THR A 318 9.24 15.31 19.98
C THR A 318 9.69 16.46 19.06
N VAL A 319 10.97 16.57 18.98
CA VAL A 319 11.56 17.66 18.16
C VAL A 319 11.21 17.42 16.68
N ALA A 320 10.91 16.19 16.32
CA ALA A 320 10.56 15.88 14.92
C ALA A 320 9.26 16.56 14.50
N TYR A 321 8.50 16.84 15.47
CA TYR A 321 7.23 17.52 15.15
C TYR A 321 7.23 18.94 15.70
N ASP A 322 8.36 19.52 15.99
CA ASP A 322 8.52 20.88 16.53
C ASP A 322 7.78 21.06 17.85
N TYR A 323 7.53 19.93 18.52
CA TYR A 323 6.93 19.90 19.88
C TYR A 323 5.46 20.30 19.84
N HIS A 324 4.93 20.22 18.61
CA HIS A 324 3.48 20.48 18.55
C HIS A 324 2.68 19.34 19.17
N GLN A 325 1.53 19.81 19.78
CA GLN A 325 0.66 18.79 20.40
C GLN A 325 -0.63 18.66 19.60
N GLU A 326 -1.21 17.45 19.83
CA GLU A 326 -2.47 17.22 19.10
C GLU A 326 -3.57 18.18 19.58
N CYS A 327 -4.32 18.60 18.53
CA CYS A 327 -5.42 19.52 18.87
C CYS A 327 -6.49 18.81 19.71
N GLN A 328 -7.00 19.63 20.71
CA GLN A 328 -8.04 19.03 21.58
C GLN A 328 -9.40 19.68 21.35
N THR A 329 -9.29 20.87 20.78
CA THR A 329 -10.58 21.57 20.58
C THR A 329 -10.72 21.93 19.09
N VAL A 330 -11.95 22.25 18.74
CA VAL A 330 -12.24 22.59 17.32
C VAL A 330 -11.57 23.93 16.98
N ASP A 331 -11.45 24.79 17.94
CA ASP A 331 -10.83 26.10 17.68
C ASP A 331 -9.33 25.93 17.34
N GLU A 332 -8.72 25.06 18.09
CA GLU A 332 -7.28 24.84 17.81
C GLU A 332 -7.11 24.25 16.39
N LEU A 333 -8.01 23.34 16.02
CA LEU A 333 -7.91 22.72 14.69
C LEU A 333 -8.23 23.74 13.58
N ASP A 334 -9.13 24.61 13.90
CA ASP A 334 -9.50 25.64 12.89
C ASP A 334 -8.32 26.60 12.66
N ALA A 335 -7.49 26.79 13.61
CA ALA A 335 -6.35 27.72 13.48
C ALA A 335 -5.28 27.14 12.55
N ILE A 336 -5.32 25.80 12.34
CA ILE A 336 -4.17 25.25 11.59
C ILE A 336 -4.68 24.70 10.26
N LYS A 337 -5.94 24.76 9.92
CA LYS A 337 -6.58 24.04 8.79
C LYS A 337 -6.00 24.54 7.46
N ASP A 338 -5.35 25.80 7.50
CA ASP A 338 -4.82 26.29 6.21
C ASP A 338 -3.30 26.13 6.17
N ASP A 339 -2.79 25.66 7.25
CA ASP A 339 -1.33 25.47 7.31
C ASP A 339 -0.99 23.99 7.04
N HIS A 340 -0.31 23.84 5.93
CA HIS A 340 -0.05 22.44 5.50
C HIS A 340 0.87 21.72 6.48
N ASP A 341 1.96 22.37 6.88
CA ASP A 341 2.93 21.70 7.78
C ASP A 341 2.29 21.37 9.13
N ARG A 342 1.45 22.29 9.55
CA ARG A 342 0.82 22.03 10.86
C ARG A 342 -0.22 20.91 10.77
N MET A 343 -0.94 20.94 9.67
CA MET A 343 -1.96 19.87 9.54
C MET A 343 -1.28 18.50 9.38
N TRP A 344 -0.20 18.51 8.59
CA TRP A 344 0.52 17.23 8.47
C TRP A 344 1.00 16.73 9.83
N ILE A 345 1.62 17.64 10.64
CA ILE A 345 2.14 17.22 11.97
C ILE A 345 0.98 16.71 12.83
N GLU A 346 -0.19 17.44 12.70
CA GLU A 346 -1.37 16.97 13.46
C GLU A 346 -1.73 15.53 13.07
N THR A 347 -1.73 15.25 11.78
CA THR A 347 -2.13 13.89 11.34
C THR A 347 -1.03 12.88 11.71
N ALA A 348 0.23 13.27 11.70
CA ALA A 348 1.32 12.36 12.10
C ALA A 348 1.21 11.98 13.58
N LEU A 349 0.90 12.97 14.40
CA LEU A 349 0.74 12.66 15.83
C LEU A 349 -0.43 11.72 16.07
N ILE A 350 -1.51 11.96 15.28
CA ILE A 350 -2.68 11.08 15.45
C ILE A 350 -2.33 9.65 14.99
N ARG A 351 -1.63 9.56 13.91
CA ARG A 351 -1.27 8.22 13.41
C ARG A 351 -0.35 7.50 14.41
N GLU A 352 0.58 8.26 14.91
CA GLU A 352 1.48 7.64 15.91
C GLU A 352 0.70 7.18 17.15
N ARG A 353 -0.22 7.93 17.55
CA ARG A 353 -0.99 7.55 18.76
C ARG A 353 -1.83 6.30 18.50
N ILE A 354 -2.37 6.23 17.29
CA ILE A 354 -3.37 5.15 17.06
C ILE A 354 -2.64 3.91 16.55
N LEU A 355 -1.50 4.11 15.78
CA LEU A 355 -0.96 2.95 15.03
C LEU A 355 0.33 2.47 15.71
N LEU A 356 0.80 3.07 16.76
CA LEU A 356 2.14 2.79 17.30
C LEU A 356 2.28 1.32 17.71
N LEU A 357 1.19 0.44 17.67
CA LEU A 357 1.35 -0.99 18.03
C LEU A 357 1.03 -1.86 16.82
N ARG A 358 0.76 -1.18 15.60
CA ARG A 358 0.18 -2.00 14.52
C ARG A 358 1.11 -1.95 13.30
N HIS A 359 2.47 -1.57 13.55
CA HIS A 359 3.51 -1.61 12.52
C HIS A 359 2.91 -1.42 11.11
N ASP A 360 2.25 -0.24 10.86
CA ASP A 360 1.55 0.08 9.58
C ASP A 360 2.55 0.67 8.58
N SER A 361 2.68 0.07 7.38
CA SER A 361 3.63 0.49 6.32
C SER A 361 3.20 1.83 5.70
N SER A 362 1.92 2.15 5.79
CA SER A 362 1.43 3.40 5.19
C SER A 362 1.93 4.63 5.96
N PHE A 363 1.95 4.57 7.30
CA PHE A 363 2.45 5.72 8.09
C PHE A 363 3.95 5.93 7.83
N MET A 364 4.58 4.84 7.69
CA MET A 364 6.02 4.98 7.38
C MET A 364 6.22 5.66 6.03
N ARG A 365 5.56 5.19 5.05
CA ARG A 365 5.66 5.83 3.74
C ARG A 365 5.38 7.34 3.82
N SER A 366 4.41 7.66 4.62
CA SER A 366 4.10 9.10 4.78
C SER A 366 5.27 9.87 5.40
N LEU A 367 5.96 9.30 6.41
CA LEU A 367 7.12 9.98 7.01
C LEU A 367 8.25 10.15 5.98
N HIS A 368 8.38 9.13 5.13
CA HIS A 368 9.44 9.24 4.12
C HIS A 368 9.10 10.32 3.09
N ASP A 369 7.87 10.27 2.65
CA ASP A 369 7.45 11.30 1.68
C ASP A 369 7.66 12.71 2.26
N ARG A 370 7.33 12.86 3.54
CA ARG A 370 7.56 14.20 4.14
C ARG A 370 9.05 14.53 4.20
N GLY A 371 9.84 13.53 4.55
CA GLY A 371 11.30 13.75 4.54
C GLY A 371 11.79 14.23 3.17
N ASP A 372 11.32 13.58 2.08
CA ASP A 372 11.76 13.99 0.74
C ASP A 372 11.37 15.44 0.44
N LEU A 373 10.20 15.78 0.84
CA LEU A 373 9.75 17.16 0.64
C LEU A 373 10.64 18.16 1.39
N LEU A 374 11.00 17.82 2.63
CA LEU A 374 11.86 18.74 3.42
C LEU A 374 13.23 18.91 2.76
N VAL A 375 13.65 17.84 2.18
CA VAL A 375 14.97 17.93 1.52
C VAL A 375 14.86 18.85 0.30
N SER A 376 13.81 18.66 -0.43
CA SER A 376 13.62 19.53 -1.61
C SER A 376 13.53 21.00 -1.21
N ARG A 377 13.10 21.32 0.02
CA ARG A 377 12.97 22.73 0.46
C ARG A 377 14.27 23.21 1.12
N GLY A 378 15.25 22.31 1.22
CA GLY A 378 16.53 22.68 1.84
C GLY A 378 16.48 22.63 3.37
N GLU A 379 15.39 22.13 3.95
CA GLU A 379 15.30 22.02 5.42
C GLU A 379 15.88 20.69 5.90
N PHE A 380 17.10 20.55 5.96
CA PHE A 380 17.81 19.26 6.18
C PHE A 380 17.77 18.88 7.65
N GLU A 381 17.81 19.86 8.55
CA GLU A 381 17.78 19.52 10.00
C GLU A 381 16.43 18.91 10.39
N LYS A 382 15.40 19.42 9.90
CA LYS A 382 14.05 18.86 10.20
C LYS A 382 13.92 17.44 9.64
N CYS A 383 14.48 17.28 8.45
CA CYS A 383 14.42 15.92 7.87
C CYS A 383 15.19 14.92 8.73
N LEU A 384 16.32 15.39 9.25
CA LEU A 384 17.09 14.49 10.12
C LEU A 384 16.32 14.14 11.40
N HIS A 385 15.76 15.17 12.00
CA HIS A 385 14.98 14.88 13.23
C HIS A 385 13.83 13.92 12.94
N LEU A 386 13.19 14.11 11.80
CA LEU A 386 12.05 13.23 11.44
C LEU A 386 12.54 11.82 11.17
N SER A 387 13.62 11.70 10.51
CA SER A 387 14.17 10.37 10.20
C SER A 387 14.58 9.62 11.47
N ILE A 388 15.28 10.36 12.34
CA ILE A 388 15.68 9.71 13.60
C ILE A 388 14.44 9.21 14.34
N HIS A 389 13.47 10.05 14.39
CA HIS A 389 12.22 9.64 15.09
C HIS A 389 11.59 8.43 14.39
N ALA A 390 11.59 8.46 13.09
CA ALA A 390 10.99 7.32 12.36
C ALA A 390 11.75 6.02 12.69
N PHE A 391 13.05 6.08 12.87
CA PHE A 391 13.83 4.88 13.21
C PHE A 391 13.48 4.38 14.61
N TYR A 392 13.29 5.37 15.48
CA TYR A 392 12.89 4.94 16.83
C TYR A 392 11.53 4.24 16.82
N LEU A 393 10.72 4.72 15.96
CA LEU A 393 9.36 4.13 15.97
C LEU A 393 9.37 2.74 15.34
N TYR A 394 10.44 2.50 14.49
CA TYR A 394 10.28 1.23 13.73
C TYR A 394 11.55 0.39 13.87
N GLN A 395 12.16 0.33 15.03
CA GLN A 395 13.47 -0.31 15.29
C GLN A 395 13.38 -1.82 15.05
N HIS A 396 12.13 -2.45 14.97
CA HIS A 396 12.01 -3.93 14.86
C HIS A 396 11.52 -4.32 13.46
N MET A 397 11.54 -3.29 12.52
CA MET A 397 11.07 -3.61 11.16
C MET A 397 12.27 -3.55 10.20
N GLU A 398 12.32 -4.65 9.37
CA GLU A 398 13.36 -4.63 8.32
C GLU A 398 13.14 -3.45 7.35
N ILE A 399 13.53 -2.35 7.81
CA ILE A 399 13.30 -1.15 6.97
C ILE A 399 14.41 -1.08 5.91
N SER A 400 13.99 -1.25 4.62
CA SER A 400 14.95 -1.05 3.51
C SER A 400 15.26 0.43 3.31
N THR A 401 15.21 1.30 4.44
CA THR A 401 15.66 2.65 4.07
C THR A 401 17.19 2.65 3.93
N SER A 402 17.60 2.91 2.66
CA SER A 402 18.97 2.68 2.16
C SER A 402 19.92 3.78 2.66
N LEU A 403 20.62 3.56 3.78
CA LEU A 403 21.82 4.38 4.07
C LEU A 403 22.21 5.25 2.86
N HIS A 404 21.80 4.86 1.74
CA HIS A 404 22.09 5.64 0.53
C HIS A 404 21.38 7.00 0.54
N LYS A 405 20.22 7.02 0.96
CA LYS A 405 19.47 8.29 1.04
C LYS A 405 20.18 9.30 1.95
N PHE A 406 20.78 8.80 2.95
CA PHE A 406 21.40 9.75 3.91
C PHE A 406 22.79 10.19 3.43
N VAL A 407 23.39 9.29 2.74
CA VAL A 407 24.66 9.68 2.09
C VAL A 407 24.37 10.74 1.01
N TRP A 408 23.38 10.47 0.20
CA TRP A 408 22.93 11.49 -0.76
C TRP A 408 22.59 12.81 -0.05
N LEU A 409 21.82 12.74 1.05
CA LEU A 409 21.46 13.97 1.78
C LEU A 409 22.71 14.72 2.25
N PHE A 410 23.67 13.94 2.67
CA PHE A 410 24.94 14.56 3.13
C PHE A 410 25.63 15.26 1.95
N CYS A 411 25.71 14.58 0.87
CA CYS A 411 26.39 15.19 -0.29
C CYS A 411 25.68 16.48 -0.74
N LYS A 412 24.43 16.53 -0.76
CA LYS A 412 23.67 17.74 -1.11
C LYS A 412 23.90 18.87 -0.10
N MET A 413 24.06 18.50 1.05
CA MET A 413 24.28 19.52 2.10
C MET A 413 25.64 20.20 1.90
N ILE A 414 26.64 19.39 1.63
CA ILE A 414 27.98 19.96 1.42
C ILE A 414 27.97 20.89 0.19
N THR A 415 27.23 20.49 -0.85
CA THR A 415 27.18 21.34 -2.06
C THR A 415 26.47 22.66 -1.76
N LYS A 416 25.56 22.67 -0.83
CA LYS A 416 24.74 23.90 -0.62
C LYS A 416 25.28 24.67 0.59
N ASN A 417 26.54 24.36 1.18
CA ASN A 417 27.24 24.99 2.32
C ASN A 417 26.32 25.21 3.52
N HIS A 418 25.45 24.27 3.85
CA HIS A 418 24.53 24.43 4.98
C HIS A 418 25.18 23.89 6.27
N GLN A 419 25.09 24.63 7.43
CA GLN A 419 25.68 24.25 8.74
C GLN A 419 24.75 23.30 9.51
N ILE A 420 24.88 21.99 9.35
CA ILE A 420 24.00 21.00 10.03
C ILE A 420 24.72 20.50 11.29
N SER A 421 23.75 20.03 12.29
CA SER A 421 24.25 19.36 13.50
C SER A 421 24.86 17.99 13.17
N ILE A 422 26.14 17.87 13.10
CA ILE A 422 26.91 16.65 12.77
C ILE A 422 26.48 15.49 13.69
N ASP A 423 26.08 15.87 14.88
CA ASP A 423 25.64 14.82 15.83
C ASP A 423 24.33 14.17 15.37
N GLY A 424 23.38 14.93 14.94
CA GLY A 424 22.08 14.39 14.47
C GLY A 424 22.25 13.52 13.21
N PHE A 425 23.13 13.97 12.38
CA PHE A 425 23.36 13.22 11.10
C PHE A 425 24.01 11.87 11.39
N LEU A 426 25.08 11.92 12.24
CA LEU A 426 25.75 10.64 12.55
C LEU A 426 24.82 9.69 13.30
N LYS A 427 24.06 10.28 14.17
CA LYS A 427 23.06 9.43 14.87
C LYS A 427 22.08 8.80 13.87
N ALA A 428 21.54 9.53 12.94
CA ALA A 428 20.58 8.99 11.95
C ALA A 428 21.24 7.89 11.12
N CYS A 429 22.47 8.12 10.71
CA CYS A 429 23.20 7.10 9.92
C CYS A 429 23.42 5.82 10.73
N TYR A 430 23.78 6.08 11.95
CA TYR A 430 23.98 4.89 12.82
C TYR A 430 22.68 4.09 12.97
N LEU A 431 21.60 4.76 13.24
CA LEU A 431 20.30 4.05 13.45
C LEU A 431 19.85 3.38 12.16
N ALA A 432 20.01 4.10 11.06
CA ALA A 432 19.68 3.49 9.76
C ALA A 432 20.49 2.20 9.55
N PHE A 433 21.69 2.31 9.96
CA PHE A 433 22.55 1.12 9.83
C PHE A 433 22.06 -0.02 10.71
N VAL A 434 21.77 0.24 11.95
CA VAL A 434 21.33 -0.82 12.88
C VAL A 434 20.01 -1.42 12.40
N SER A 435 19.21 -0.60 11.83
CA SER A 435 17.87 -1.07 11.42
C SER A 435 17.96 -1.91 10.14
N SER A 436 18.98 -1.88 9.31
CA SER A 436 19.16 -2.57 8.01
C SER A 436 19.97 -3.85 8.19
N GLN A 437 20.25 -4.32 9.42
CA GLN A 437 21.09 -5.52 9.62
C GLN A 437 20.29 -6.78 9.30
N SER A 438 19.68 -6.88 8.03
CA SER A 438 19.14 -8.19 7.58
C SER A 438 19.47 -8.39 6.10
N LYS A 439 20.53 -9.35 5.76
CA LYS A 439 20.74 -10.43 4.76
C LYS A 439 21.69 -9.94 3.67
N SER A 440 23.06 -9.54 3.99
CA SER A 440 24.28 -9.70 3.17
C SER A 440 25.41 -8.84 3.77
N ASP A 441 26.27 -9.42 4.55
CA ASP A 441 27.41 -8.90 5.33
C ASP A 441 28.28 -7.95 4.48
N ASP A 442 28.06 -7.94 3.13
CA ASP A 442 29.04 -7.12 2.38
C ASP A 442 28.49 -5.70 2.12
N GLU A 443 27.20 -5.55 1.99
CA GLU A 443 26.57 -4.21 1.84
C GLU A 443 26.58 -3.44 3.17
N THR A 444 26.45 -4.10 4.17
CA THR A 444 26.38 -3.49 5.51
C THR A 444 27.75 -2.92 5.91
N ILE A 445 28.76 -3.69 5.65
CA ILE A 445 30.11 -3.21 6.06
C ILE A 445 30.54 -2.08 5.11
N GLY A 446 30.13 -2.14 3.82
CA GLY A 446 30.37 -1.02 2.89
C GLY A 446 29.70 0.27 3.37
N ASN A 447 28.51 0.23 3.82
CA ASN A 447 27.80 1.41 4.37
C ASN A 447 28.47 1.96 5.62
N ALA A 448 28.97 1.07 6.42
CA ALA A 448 29.70 1.51 7.64
C ALA A 448 30.99 2.25 7.24
N LEU A 449 31.63 1.71 6.22
CA LEU A 449 32.87 2.36 5.77
C LEU A 449 32.56 3.75 5.18
N CYS A 450 31.52 3.90 4.44
CA CYS A 450 31.11 5.21 3.91
C CYS A 450 30.86 6.22 5.04
N LEU A 451 30.28 5.79 6.11
CA LEU A 451 30.02 6.69 7.25
C LEU A 451 31.34 7.17 7.87
N VAL A 452 32.26 6.26 7.96
CA VAL A 452 33.57 6.63 8.54
C VAL A 452 34.26 7.66 7.63
N ILE A 453 34.10 7.45 6.39
CA ILE A 453 34.78 8.39 5.46
C ILE A 453 34.09 9.77 5.54
N ILE A 454 32.83 9.73 5.55
CA ILE A 454 32.11 11.02 5.70
C ILE A 454 32.55 11.72 7.00
N ALA A 455 32.71 10.94 8.04
CA ALA A 455 33.13 11.54 9.33
C ALA A 455 34.50 12.21 9.20
N THR A 456 35.36 11.61 8.38
CA THR A 456 36.71 12.23 8.22
C THR A 456 36.58 13.58 7.50
N LYS A 457 35.64 13.71 6.68
CA LYS A 457 35.51 14.98 5.93
C LYS A 457 34.86 16.06 6.79
N ILE A 458 34.05 15.65 7.69
CA ILE A 458 33.36 16.63 8.55
C ILE A 458 34.30 17.07 9.68
N MET A 459 35.24 16.23 10.11
CA MET A 459 36.14 16.46 11.26
C MET A 459 36.94 17.74 11.05
N LYS A 460 37.12 18.24 9.85
CA LYS A 460 37.97 19.42 9.59
C LYS A 460 37.28 20.71 10.04
N ASN A 461 36.05 20.72 10.54
CA ASN A 461 35.26 21.96 10.74
C ASN A 461 34.45 21.88 12.03
N GLU A 462 34.61 20.81 12.97
CA GLU A 462 33.67 20.71 14.11
C GLU A 462 34.34 19.94 15.25
N ASP A 463 33.51 19.62 16.42
CA ASP A 463 33.87 19.02 17.73
C ASP A 463 34.28 17.54 17.57
N GLN A 464 35.53 17.14 17.50
CA GLN A 464 36.24 15.85 17.31
C GLN A 464 35.83 14.83 18.38
N VAL A 465 35.28 15.27 19.50
CA VAL A 465 34.93 14.34 20.59
C VAL A 465 33.65 13.56 20.21
N LEU A 466 32.73 14.21 19.62
CA LEU A 466 31.45 13.56 19.27
C LEU A 466 31.65 12.54 18.14
N ILE A 467 32.39 12.92 17.23
CA ILE A 467 32.66 12.00 16.10
C ILE A 467 33.37 10.74 16.61
N PHE A 468 34.26 10.98 17.54
CA PHE A 468 34.96 9.80 18.09
C PHE A 468 33.98 8.88 18.82
N GLN A 469 32.98 9.42 19.52
CA GLN A 469 32.01 8.60 20.27
C GLN A 469 31.16 7.74 19.32
N TRP A 470 30.75 8.35 18.24
CA TRP A 470 29.87 7.58 17.33
C TRP A 470 30.66 6.51 16.58
N ILE A 471 31.84 6.93 16.16
CA ILE A 471 32.67 5.93 15.45
C ILE A 471 33.02 4.78 16.40
N SER A 472 33.20 5.15 17.63
CA SER A 472 33.46 4.06 18.61
C SER A 472 32.25 3.13 18.74
N LYS A 473 31.07 3.70 18.79
CA LYS A 473 29.84 2.86 18.87
C LYS A 473 29.72 1.96 17.63
N LEU A 474 30.04 2.56 16.48
CA LEU A 474 29.99 1.76 15.23
C LEU A 474 30.98 0.59 15.31
N CYS A 475 32.19 0.89 15.79
CA CYS A 475 33.22 -0.16 15.85
C CYS A 475 32.82 -1.27 16.84
N ARG A 476 32.00 -1.04 17.82
CA ARG A 476 31.59 -2.06 18.79
C ARG A 476 30.62 -3.06 18.16
N LEU A 477 30.09 -2.66 16.99
CA LEU A 477 29.14 -3.60 16.35
C LEU A 477 29.88 -4.75 15.67
N ASN A 478 31.22 -4.76 15.60
CA ASN A 478 32.09 -5.82 15.07
C ASN A 478 31.55 -6.40 13.77
N ILE A 479 31.41 -5.50 12.76
CA ILE A 479 30.80 -5.93 11.48
C ILE A 479 31.90 -6.50 10.58
N VAL A 480 31.64 -7.68 10.00
CA VAL A 480 32.68 -8.27 9.10
C VAL A 480 31.99 -8.74 7.81
N THR A 481 32.71 -8.68 6.65
CA THR A 481 32.17 -9.20 5.38
C THR A 481 32.04 -10.73 5.44
N GLN A 482 31.39 -11.28 4.37
CA GLN A 482 31.27 -12.76 4.31
C GLN A 482 32.65 -13.41 4.32
N GLU A 483 33.59 -12.65 3.82
CA GLU A 483 34.95 -13.21 3.78
C GLU A 483 35.72 -12.91 5.08
N GLY A 484 35.03 -12.30 6.03
CA GLY A 484 35.66 -12.10 7.36
C GLY A 484 36.52 -10.83 7.37
N LYS A 485 36.39 -9.96 6.29
CA LYS A 485 37.16 -8.70 6.28
C LYS A 485 36.52 -7.64 7.20
N THR A 486 37.45 -7.04 8.04
CA THR A 486 37.00 -5.94 8.91
C THR A 486 37.07 -4.59 8.17
N LEU A 487 36.55 -3.47 8.89
CA LEU A 487 36.60 -2.12 8.29
C LEU A 487 38.05 -1.72 7.98
N LEU A 488 39.01 -2.29 8.79
CA LEU A 488 40.43 -1.96 8.54
C LEU A 488 40.91 -2.60 7.24
N HIS A 489 40.38 -3.86 7.00
CA HIS A 489 40.76 -4.51 5.73
C HIS A 489 40.28 -3.70 4.53
N LEU A 490 39.12 -3.10 4.71
CA LEU A 490 38.54 -2.42 3.56
C LEU A 490 39.23 -1.08 3.31
N CYS A 491 39.80 -0.41 4.34
CA CYS A 491 40.46 0.90 4.18
C CYS A 491 41.78 0.74 3.41
N VAL A 492 42.30 -0.49 3.43
CA VAL A 492 43.65 -0.64 2.85
C VAL A 492 43.52 -1.39 1.51
N ASP A 493 42.33 -1.85 1.21
CA ASP A 493 42.14 -2.69 0.02
C ASP A 493 42.00 -1.79 -1.22
N ASN A 494 42.98 -1.87 -2.25
CA ASN A 494 42.99 -1.04 -3.48
C ASN A 494 41.98 -1.55 -4.50
N ASN A 495 41.49 -2.76 -4.27
CA ASN A 495 40.58 -3.39 -5.24
C ASN A 495 39.11 -3.10 -4.92
N LEU A 496 38.94 -2.42 -3.84
CA LEU A 496 37.56 -2.11 -3.42
C LEU A 496 36.93 -1.06 -4.35
N ASN A 497 37.85 -0.34 -5.24
CA ASN A 497 37.32 0.65 -6.20
C ASN A 497 36.42 -0.01 -7.25
N GLU A 498 36.52 -1.39 -7.45
CA GLU A 498 35.70 -2.13 -8.42
C GLU A 498 34.48 -2.77 -7.74
N ALA A 499 34.50 -3.04 -6.41
CA ALA A 499 33.45 -3.74 -5.62
C ALA A 499 32.48 -2.73 -5.00
N LEU A 500 32.88 -1.37 -4.84
CA LEU A 500 31.96 -0.31 -4.39
C LEU A 500 31.39 0.42 -5.61
N ASN A 501 31.61 -0.16 -6.92
CA ASN A 501 30.96 0.21 -8.18
C ASN A 501 29.43 0.28 -8.04
N TRP A 502 28.78 0.27 -6.85
CA TRP A 502 27.31 0.39 -6.83
C TRP A 502 26.90 1.84 -6.55
N ARG A 503 27.76 2.93 -7.13
CA ARG A 503 27.02 4.21 -7.00
C ARG A 503 27.75 5.31 -7.78
N ARG A 504 28.45 5.03 -8.93
CA ARG A 504 29.10 5.90 -9.94
C ARG A 504 28.21 7.08 -10.31
N ASP A 505 27.05 7.27 -9.48
CA ASP A 505 26.37 8.49 -9.99
C ASP A 505 26.44 9.61 -8.95
N ASP A 506 27.35 9.49 -7.82
CA ASP A 506 27.32 10.70 -6.95
C ASP A 506 28.69 11.37 -6.96
N ILE A 507 29.16 11.90 -8.06
CA ILE A 507 30.23 12.81 -8.53
C ILE A 507 30.77 13.66 -7.38
N LEU A 508 30.28 13.39 -5.96
CA LEU A 508 30.76 14.46 -5.07
C LEU A 508 31.59 13.85 -3.94
N LEU A 509 31.80 12.42 -3.80
CA LEU A 509 32.66 12.02 -2.66
C LEU A 509 33.94 11.36 -3.19
N HIS A 510 34.37 11.57 -4.50
CA HIS A 510 35.60 10.93 -5.02
C HIS A 510 36.34 10.15 -3.93
N ILE A 511 35.83 8.97 -3.51
CA ILE A 511 36.49 8.17 -2.45
C ILE A 511 37.59 7.32 -3.10
N ARG A 512 38.90 7.62 -2.66
CA ARG A 512 40.05 6.87 -3.20
C ARG A 512 40.58 5.89 -2.16
N PHE A 513 40.82 4.66 -2.67
CA PHE A 513 41.43 3.65 -1.77
C PHE A 513 42.82 3.29 -2.28
N PRO A 514 43.57 3.00 -1.31
CA PRO A 514 43.48 2.93 0.15
C PRO A 514 43.28 4.32 0.79
N ASN A 515 42.36 4.34 1.84
CA ASN A 515 42.01 5.63 2.45
C ASN A 515 42.68 5.78 3.82
N GLU A 516 43.74 6.63 3.84
CA GLU A 516 44.59 6.79 5.05
C GLU A 516 43.81 7.52 6.16
N SER A 517 43.08 8.51 5.82
CA SER A 517 42.33 9.32 6.81
C SER A 517 41.31 8.45 7.57
N ALA A 518 40.62 7.65 6.83
CA ALA A 518 39.61 6.78 7.48
C ALA A 518 40.30 5.77 8.40
N LEU A 519 41.45 5.26 7.87
CA LEU A 519 42.23 4.30 8.70
C LEU A 519 42.71 4.96 9.99
N GLN A 520 43.20 6.12 9.94
CA GLN A 520 43.70 6.82 11.15
C GLN A 520 42.58 7.10 12.14
N LEU A 521 41.43 7.52 11.57
CA LEU A 521 40.28 7.79 12.46
C LEU A 521 39.83 6.51 13.20
N LEU A 522 39.83 5.46 12.47
CA LEU A 522 39.40 4.19 13.12
C LEU A 522 40.41 3.78 14.20
N LEU A 523 41.67 3.98 13.92
CA LEU A 523 42.71 3.56 14.89
C LEU A 523 42.72 4.49 16.10
N THR A 524 42.36 5.74 15.91
CA THR A 524 42.35 6.71 17.03
C THR A 524 41.14 6.46 17.94
N CYS A 525 40.03 6.04 17.41
CA CYS A 525 38.77 5.92 18.17
C CYS A 525 38.67 4.54 18.82
N ALA A 526 39.51 3.73 18.64
CA ALA A 526 39.28 2.34 19.10
C ALA A 526 40.20 2.04 20.29
N HIS A 527 40.31 2.80 21.40
CA HIS A 527 41.08 2.45 22.61
C HIS A 527 40.70 1.06 23.13
N HIS A 528 39.90 0.15 22.13
CA HIS A 528 39.61 -1.26 22.44
C HIS A 528 39.22 -2.00 21.15
N TRP A 529 40.00 -1.86 20.04
CA TRP A 529 39.60 -2.69 18.86
C TRP A 529 39.59 -4.18 19.26
N PRO A 530 38.54 -4.84 18.95
CA PRO A 530 38.49 -6.27 19.27
C PRO A 530 39.29 -7.11 18.27
N ASP A 531 40.52 -6.41 17.57
CA ASP A 531 41.51 -7.38 17.06
C ASP A 531 42.21 -6.79 15.83
N LEU A 532 43.09 -5.66 15.98
CA LEU A 532 43.97 -5.08 14.95
C LEU A 532 44.56 -6.17 14.04
N ASP A 533 44.58 -7.32 14.58
CA ASP A 533 45.22 -8.39 13.77
C ASP A 533 44.19 -9.44 13.35
N ALA A 534 42.94 -9.05 13.23
CA ALA A 534 41.92 -10.01 12.76
C ALA A 534 42.28 -10.49 11.35
N ALA A 535 42.14 -11.87 11.26
CA ALA A 535 42.51 -12.46 9.95
C ALA A 535 41.24 -12.78 9.15
N GLU A 536 41.34 -12.30 7.81
CA GLU A 536 40.16 -12.63 6.98
C GLU A 536 40.09 -14.13 6.70
N ARG A 537 38.94 -14.68 6.29
CA ARG A 537 38.64 -16.14 6.27
C ARG A 537 39.29 -16.78 5.04
N ILE A 538 39.44 -16.15 3.91
CA ILE A 538 39.91 -16.82 2.69
C ILE A 538 41.44 -16.97 2.73
N GLY A 539 42.17 -16.02 3.09
CA GLY A 539 43.65 -16.05 2.97
C GLY A 539 44.32 -15.85 4.34
N GLY A 540 43.50 -15.62 5.36
CA GLY A 540 44.03 -15.43 6.74
C GLY A 540 44.91 -14.18 6.85
N SER A 541 44.74 -13.29 5.85
CA SER A 541 45.60 -12.09 5.88
C SER A 541 45.02 -11.02 6.80
N THR A 542 45.94 -10.44 7.60
CA THR A 542 45.53 -9.25 8.41
C THR A 542 45.55 -7.99 7.53
N ALA A 543 44.95 -6.88 8.08
CA ALA A 543 44.96 -5.61 7.31
C ALA A 543 46.38 -5.21 6.91
N LEU A 544 47.39 -5.58 7.83
CA LEU A 544 48.81 -5.25 7.52
C LEU A 544 49.32 -6.11 6.36
N HIS A 545 48.84 -7.39 6.33
CA HIS A 545 49.25 -8.24 5.19
C HIS A 545 48.76 -7.63 3.87
N LEU A 546 47.48 -7.21 3.93
CA LEU A 546 46.90 -6.70 2.68
C LEU A 546 47.55 -5.37 2.28
N ALA A 547 47.87 -4.51 3.25
CA ALA A 547 48.52 -3.22 2.94
C ALA A 547 49.91 -3.45 2.32
N CYS A 548 50.61 -4.47 2.81
CA CYS A 548 51.97 -4.75 2.30
C CYS A 548 51.91 -5.40 0.91
N GLN A 549 50.79 -6.09 0.64
CA GLN A 549 50.66 -6.77 -0.66
C GLN A 549 50.20 -5.78 -1.74
N GLN A 550 49.35 -4.83 -1.30
CA GLN A 550 48.57 -4.12 -2.35
C GLN A 550 48.96 -2.64 -2.35
N SER A 551 49.45 -2.00 -1.22
CA SER A 551 49.53 -0.52 -1.18
C SER A 551 51.00 -0.10 -1.29
N ASN A 552 51.36 0.70 -2.37
CA ASN A 552 52.70 1.33 -2.46
C ASN A 552 52.80 2.54 -1.53
N GLU A 553 51.75 2.72 -0.68
CA GLU A 553 51.80 3.93 0.17
C GLU A 553 52.42 3.60 1.54
N PRO A 554 53.57 4.04 1.87
CA PRO A 554 54.33 3.75 3.10
C PRO A 554 53.63 4.32 4.34
N THR A 555 52.75 5.24 4.17
CA THR A 555 52.11 5.90 5.33
C THR A 555 51.08 4.97 5.98
N ILE A 556 50.34 4.20 5.22
CA ILE A 556 49.29 3.32 5.75
C ILE A 556 49.93 2.17 6.56
N ILE A 557 51.08 1.68 6.02
CA ILE A 557 51.80 0.60 6.74
C ILE A 557 52.37 1.15 8.05
N LYS A 558 52.87 2.31 7.97
CA LYS A 558 53.45 2.90 9.22
C LYS A 558 52.34 3.14 10.25
N CYS A 559 51.16 3.58 9.76
CA CYS A 559 50.04 3.84 10.69
C CYS A 559 49.63 2.55 11.42
N LEU A 560 49.57 1.47 10.71
CA LEU A 560 49.13 0.20 11.33
C LEU A 560 50.19 -0.32 12.29
N VAL A 561 51.44 -0.18 11.94
CA VAL A 561 52.52 -0.66 12.82
C VAL A 561 52.59 0.21 14.07
N ASN A 562 52.44 1.49 13.89
CA ASN A 562 52.48 2.38 15.06
C ASN A 562 51.28 2.16 15.99
N ALA A 563 50.26 1.68 15.34
CA ALA A 563 49.06 1.41 16.18
C ALA A 563 49.17 0.06 16.87
N GLY A 564 50.31 -0.74 16.60
CA GLY A 564 50.60 -1.97 17.38
C GLY A 564 50.22 -3.23 16.59
N ALA A 565 50.07 -3.16 15.26
CA ALA A 565 49.77 -4.38 14.48
C ALA A 565 50.97 -5.32 14.49
N HIS A 566 50.65 -6.63 14.65
CA HIS A 566 51.75 -7.60 14.77
C HIS A 566 52.37 -7.86 13.39
N ILE A 567 53.71 -7.75 13.41
CA ILE A 567 54.42 -7.90 12.12
C ILE A 567 54.80 -9.38 11.93
N ASP A 568 54.48 -10.19 12.99
CA ASP A 568 54.95 -11.60 12.90
C ASP A 568 53.76 -12.52 12.64
N CYS A 569 52.64 -11.96 12.33
CA CYS A 569 51.49 -12.84 12.09
C CYS A 569 51.61 -13.49 10.70
N VAL A 570 51.22 -14.85 10.77
CA VAL A 570 51.36 -15.58 9.48
C VAL A 570 49.94 -15.85 8.93
N ASN A 571 49.91 -15.48 7.57
CA ASN A 571 48.60 -15.80 6.96
C ASN A 571 48.50 -17.28 6.58
N LEU A 572 47.45 -17.74 5.94
CA LEU A 572 47.22 -19.18 5.67
C LEU A 572 48.19 -19.69 4.61
N TYR A 573 48.93 -18.75 4.02
CA TYR A 573 49.97 -19.16 3.06
C TYR A 573 51.34 -19.22 3.73
N GLY A 574 51.40 -18.96 4.99
CA GLY A 574 52.68 -19.05 5.74
C GLY A 574 53.52 -17.78 5.57
N GLU A 575 52.93 -16.71 5.09
CA GLU A 575 53.72 -15.49 4.84
C GLU A 575 53.48 -14.45 5.95
N THR A 576 54.59 -13.79 6.41
CA THR A 576 54.45 -12.62 7.30
C THR A 576 54.28 -11.33 6.48
N PRO A 577 53.81 -10.30 7.15
CA PRO A 577 53.62 -9.04 6.41
C PRO A 577 54.90 -8.61 5.68
N ILE A 578 56.06 -8.94 6.23
CA ILE A 578 57.34 -8.59 5.57
C ILE A 578 57.49 -9.39 4.27
N ASP A 579 56.95 -10.63 4.32
CA ASP A 579 57.09 -11.49 3.14
C ASP A 579 56.14 -11.04 2.02
N CYS A 580 55.19 -10.24 2.36
CA CYS A 580 54.13 -9.89 1.38
C CYS A 580 54.48 -8.57 0.69
N THR A 581 55.61 -7.88 1.16
CA THR A 581 55.89 -6.55 0.60
C THR A 581 57.04 -6.68 -0.41
N LYS A 582 56.87 -5.98 -1.55
CA LYS A 582 57.95 -6.01 -2.57
C LYS A 582 58.75 -4.70 -2.52
N ASN A 583 58.38 -3.79 -1.60
CA ASN A 583 59.09 -2.50 -1.42
C ASN A 583 60.24 -2.63 -0.40
N GLU A 584 61.47 -2.37 -0.89
CA GLU A 584 62.71 -2.60 -0.09
C GLU A 584 62.77 -1.64 1.10
N ASN A 585 62.26 -0.45 0.92
CA ASN A 585 62.22 0.53 2.03
C ASN A 585 61.25 0.11 3.14
N MET A 586 60.23 -0.47 2.79
CA MET A 586 59.25 -0.91 3.82
C MET A 586 59.74 -2.19 4.52
N ILE A 587 60.46 -2.97 3.76
CA ILE A 587 61.05 -4.18 4.39
C ILE A 587 62.05 -3.75 5.47
N ALA A 588 62.82 -2.73 5.08
CA ALA A 588 63.80 -2.22 6.07
C ALA A 588 63.08 -1.62 7.29
N PHE A 589 62.03 -0.91 7.01
CA PHE A 589 61.24 -0.32 8.12
C PHE A 589 60.63 -1.41 9.00
N LEU A 590 59.91 -2.35 8.45
CA LEU A 590 59.27 -3.42 9.24
C LEU A 590 60.32 -4.25 9.98
N ALA A 591 61.45 -4.43 9.31
CA ALA A 591 62.54 -5.21 9.95
C ALA A 591 63.11 -4.45 11.15
N SER A 592 63.15 -3.11 10.98
CA SER A 592 63.68 -2.30 12.10
C SER A 592 62.70 -2.30 13.28
N LYS A 593 61.50 -2.62 13.12
CA LYS A 593 60.49 -2.58 14.21
C LYS A 593 60.22 -3.98 14.72
N LEU A 594 60.78 -5.05 14.15
CA LEU A 594 60.61 -6.49 14.47
C LEU A 594 61.32 -6.83 15.78
N PHE A 595 62.35 -6.06 16.26
CA PHE A 595 63.18 -6.46 17.41
C PHE A 595 62.54 -6.01 18.72
N PRO A 596 61.73 -4.99 18.90
CA PRO A 596 61.03 -4.62 20.14
C PRO A 596 59.73 -5.40 20.31
N CYS A 597 59.05 -5.99 19.30
CA CYS A 597 57.78 -6.74 19.32
C CYS A 597 58.03 -8.22 19.66
N ARG A 598 59.27 -8.81 19.55
CA ARG A 598 59.69 -10.20 19.85
C ARG A 598 59.89 -10.38 21.36
N LEU A 599 60.16 -9.36 22.06
CA LEU A 599 60.42 -9.58 23.50
C LEU A 599 59.11 -9.54 24.30
N LYS A 600 58.14 -8.68 23.82
CA LYS A 600 56.83 -8.57 24.49
C LYS A 600 55.94 -9.77 24.15
N CYS A 601 56.01 -10.34 22.95
CA CYS A 601 55.21 -11.49 22.45
C CYS A 601 55.84 -12.81 22.90
N LEU A 602 57.18 -12.82 23.02
CA LEU A 602 57.89 -13.98 23.59
C LEU A 602 57.63 -14.10 25.10
N CYS A 603 57.47 -12.94 25.76
CA CYS A 603 57.21 -12.95 27.23
C CYS A 603 55.74 -13.31 27.50
N ALA A 604 54.82 -13.00 26.63
CA ALA A 604 53.37 -13.29 26.73
C ALA A 604 53.08 -14.75 26.34
N ARG A 605 53.85 -15.27 25.37
CA ARG A 605 53.73 -16.67 24.91
C ARG A 605 54.38 -17.63 25.92
N LEU A 606 55.34 -17.18 26.59
CA LEU A 606 56.03 -18.02 27.60
C LEU A 606 55.21 -18.07 28.90
N ILE A 607 54.41 -17.09 29.20
CA ILE A 607 53.50 -17.04 30.37
C ILE A 607 52.22 -17.81 30.05
N ALA A 608 51.69 -17.80 28.83
CA ALA A 608 50.46 -18.49 28.39
C ALA A 608 50.71 -19.98 28.20
N ASP A 609 51.97 -20.37 27.98
CA ASP A 609 52.31 -21.80 27.76
C ASP A 609 52.80 -22.43 29.06
N LYS A 610 52.34 -21.84 30.37
CA LYS A 610 52.62 -22.37 31.73
C LYS A 610 54.02 -22.96 31.83
N ARG A 611 55.02 -22.66 31.01
CA ARG A 611 56.39 -23.22 31.03
C ARG A 611 57.26 -22.44 32.01
N LEU A 612 56.65 -21.39 32.74
CA LEU A 612 57.40 -20.76 33.85
C LEU A 612 56.59 -20.89 35.15
N ASN A 613 56.90 -21.91 36.02
CA ASN A 613 56.52 -22.16 37.43
C ASN A 613 56.37 -20.86 38.23
N THR A 614 55.15 -20.29 38.37
CA THR A 614 54.39 -19.33 39.19
C THR A 614 54.88 -19.35 40.65
N ASN A 615 56.21 -19.36 40.93
CA ASN A 615 56.51 -18.92 42.32
C ASN A 615 57.36 -17.65 42.29
N HIS A 616 57.44 -16.96 41.14
CA HIS A 616 58.20 -15.68 41.18
C HIS A 616 57.33 -14.56 40.60
N HIS A 617 56.02 -14.64 40.70
CA HIS A 617 55.03 -13.71 40.12
C HIS A 617 55.29 -12.27 40.56
N ASP A 618 56.13 -12.06 41.65
CA ASP A 618 56.24 -10.65 42.07
C ASP A 618 57.61 -10.08 41.66
N GLN A 619 58.57 -10.94 41.22
CA GLN A 619 59.92 -10.47 40.86
C GLN A 619 60.07 -10.36 39.34
N LEU A 620 59.31 -11.13 38.53
CA LEU A 620 59.29 -11.05 37.06
C LEU A 620 58.39 -9.90 36.58
N THR A 621 57.36 -9.57 37.35
CA THR A 621 56.47 -8.43 37.05
C THR A 621 57.16 -7.11 37.39
N SER A 622 58.11 -7.11 38.39
CA SER A 622 58.82 -5.88 38.80
C SER A 622 60.01 -5.62 37.87
N HIS A 623 60.69 -6.63 37.32
CA HIS A 623 61.84 -6.48 36.40
C HIS A 623 61.34 -6.23 34.97
N LEU A 624 60.18 -6.77 34.62
CA LEU A 624 59.53 -6.51 33.32
C LEU A 624 58.82 -5.14 33.32
N ASN A 625 58.29 -4.81 34.50
CA ASN A 625 57.70 -3.45 34.64
C ASN A 625 58.79 -2.39 34.73
N LYS A 626 59.99 -2.70 35.29
CA LYS A 626 61.16 -1.78 35.36
C LYS A 626 61.85 -1.70 33.99
N PHE A 627 61.78 -2.75 33.20
CA PHE A 627 62.35 -2.80 31.84
C PHE A 627 61.39 -2.13 30.84
N ILE A 628 60.05 -2.27 31.05
CA ILE A 628 58.99 -1.56 30.28
C ILE A 628 58.95 -0.08 30.67
N LEU A 629 59.30 0.30 31.95
CA LEU A 629 59.35 1.70 32.44
C LEU A 629 60.65 2.37 31.98
N LEU A 630 61.75 1.60 31.72
CA LEU A 630 63.05 2.15 31.29
C LEU A 630 63.09 2.31 29.77
N HIS A 631 61.95 1.65 29.07
CA HIS A 631 62.07 1.69 27.60
C HIS A 631 60.72 2.10 26.98
N ASP A 632 59.69 2.50 27.76
CA ASP A 632 58.37 2.91 27.23
C ASP A 632 57.74 3.94 28.18
N ARG A 633 57.79 5.28 27.95
CA ARG A 633 57.08 6.42 28.58
C ARG A 633 55.58 6.29 28.38
N ARG A 634 54.84 5.09 28.48
CA ARG A 634 53.36 5.17 28.67
C ARG A 634 52.86 3.85 29.26
N ARG A 635 52.63 3.83 30.56
CA ARG A 635 51.88 3.11 31.61
C ARG A 635 50.88 2.12 31.02
N VAL A 636 51.22 0.82 30.77
CA VAL A 636 50.24 -0.30 30.62
C VAL A 636 50.18 -1.07 31.95
N GLU A 637 49.31 -0.68 32.90
CA GLU A 637 48.79 -1.58 33.95
C GLU A 637 48.15 -2.84 33.35
N CYS A 638 48.95 -3.86 33.15
CA CYS A 638 48.50 -5.23 32.82
C CYS A 638 47.71 -5.85 33.98
N ASN A 639 46.37 -5.56 34.13
CA ASN A 639 45.54 -6.40 35.03
C ASN A 639 45.46 -7.84 34.51
N PHE A 640 46.44 -8.73 34.84
CA PHE A 640 46.25 -10.19 34.82
C PHE A 640 45.50 -10.64 36.09
#